data_AF-A0A9C9BYT5-F1
#
_entry.id   AF-A0A9C9BYT5-F1
#
_cell.length_a   1.000
_cell.length_b   1.000
_cell.length_c   1.000
_cell.angle_alpha   90.00
_cell.angle_beta   90.00
_cell.angle_gamma   90.00
#
_symmetry.space_group_name_H-M   'P 1'
#
loop_
_entity.id
_entity.type
_entity.pdbx_description
1 polymer ?
#
loop_
_entity_poly.entity_id
_entity_poly.type
_entity_poly.pdbx_seq_one_letter_code
_entity_poly.pdbx_strand_id
1 'polypeptide(L)'
;MKAVVCTGTPWGGLEQMGTVLNAAGVQPPMDPVRGNATIDSFHALLMNAGQPENQSVVDQPVHPGKIWGQQALGILQDNLNQQVWGWTNPFSTWLLEFWKSLDLNIYFILVYSSPEEDISRFMQNVVNPSSEVAADLWRSYNTQLLRFYNRNRKRCLLVSRNAGLSDPSSLLKLCSERFDVSLQLDAVALDTQTEKLDPIGFVLSQRLLQGRQDVHTLYNEIQATATLPDGEDYQKQVDEAWPAYRQLSLTITEQQERYATESADQARQLEQQHQELEQCREENKLLLLQLHQVQEELEAIFLESQKKQTDCAARLEEQKQQLEKSRGAIEEYRKRVEQLQRENRALAEAQENSAVGLEEQAEAKSRELEQENELLLLQLHQVQEELEHYFLLYQKSQRHQEEQAASVQQDGRMKLQMSELALRENWYEVAELDEEELRWSGPGARATIMLPIKRDMDQLLVVHYKQVVAQDQLKGIHIEVDGEQVSHAIYDTLSQKYIVVKLTAMEKESTSDTELAIVLPHTVKPSDVVSESPDDRPLGIAVYSLSILPVMPSLRINWPDTSYRRLRLKRRINRIGEGVASFPLAYFDGKAYLQEYPDVAEAVNQGTVPSAFVHYVEHGFYDGHDFMLADTQLPSEGDANDLARIEQQ
;
A
#
# COMPACT_ATOMS: atom_id res chain seq x y z
N MET A 1 -52.44 56.26 -14.85
CA MET A 1 -51.04 55.96 -14.58
C MET A 1 -50.31 57.25 -14.21
N LYS A 2 -49.60 57.25 -13.09
CA LYS A 2 -48.62 58.25 -12.67
C LYS A 2 -47.34 57.51 -12.32
N ALA A 3 -46.18 58.04 -12.70
CA ALA A 3 -44.88 57.43 -12.41
C ALA A 3 -44.09 58.30 -11.43
N VAL A 4 -43.44 57.68 -10.45
CA VAL A 4 -42.59 58.36 -9.45
C VAL A 4 -41.14 57.89 -9.61
N VAL A 5 -40.25 58.81 -9.96
CA VAL A 5 -38.83 58.57 -10.18
C VAL A 5 -38.07 59.03 -8.94
N CYS A 6 -37.56 58.08 -8.15
CA CYS A 6 -36.66 58.36 -7.03
C CYS A 6 -35.20 58.31 -7.52
N THR A 7 -34.44 59.38 -7.31
CA THR A 7 -33.04 59.44 -7.77
C THR A 7 -32.21 60.45 -6.98
N GLY A 8 -30.89 60.28 -7.05
CA GLY A 8 -29.89 61.03 -6.30
C GLY A 8 -28.49 60.46 -6.54
N THR A 9 -27.59 60.71 -5.60
CA THR A 9 -26.25 60.08 -5.56
C THR A 9 -26.36 58.55 -5.38
N PRO A 10 -25.44 57.73 -5.96
CA PRO A 10 -25.44 56.28 -5.76
C PRO A 10 -25.31 55.89 -4.28
N TRP A 11 -24.50 56.64 -3.53
CA TRP A 11 -24.26 56.44 -2.09
C TRP A 11 -25.25 57.20 -1.20
N GLY A 12 -26.30 57.82 -1.78
CA GLY A 12 -27.35 58.57 -1.08
C GLY A 12 -28.43 57.71 -0.41
N GLY A 13 -28.17 56.42 -0.16
CA GLY A 13 -29.11 55.49 0.47
C GLY A 13 -30.45 55.35 -0.27
N LEU A 14 -30.44 55.48 -1.60
CA LEU A 14 -31.66 55.55 -2.42
C LEU A 14 -32.59 54.34 -2.25
N GLU A 15 -32.03 53.14 -2.11
CA GLU A 15 -32.81 51.91 -1.97
C GLU A 15 -33.76 51.94 -0.76
N GLN A 16 -33.33 52.52 0.36
CA GLN A 16 -34.12 52.67 1.58
C GLN A 16 -35.34 53.60 1.34
N MET A 17 -35.14 54.67 0.58
CA MET A 17 -36.23 55.56 0.12
C MET A 17 -37.17 54.84 -0.88
N GLY A 18 -36.63 53.96 -1.71
CA GLY A 18 -37.42 53.06 -2.58
C GLY A 18 -38.34 52.14 -1.77
N THR A 19 -37.81 51.49 -0.74
CA THR A 19 -38.60 50.65 0.19
C THR A 19 -39.72 51.42 0.87
N VAL A 20 -39.45 52.65 1.34
CA VAL A 20 -40.49 53.54 1.90
C VAL A 20 -41.60 53.85 0.88
N LEU A 21 -41.26 54.15 -0.37
CA LEU A 21 -42.24 54.44 -1.42
C LEU A 21 -43.06 53.19 -1.80
N ASN A 22 -42.42 52.03 -1.87
CA ASN A 22 -43.07 50.75 -2.16
C ASN A 22 -44.06 50.36 -1.04
N ALA A 23 -43.65 50.44 0.22
CA ALA A 23 -44.50 50.23 1.39
C ALA A 23 -45.62 51.28 1.51
N ALA A 24 -45.50 52.43 0.83
CA ALA A 24 -46.53 53.46 0.74
C ALA A 24 -47.52 53.28 -0.42
N GLY A 25 -47.37 52.22 -1.22
CA GLY A 25 -48.26 51.87 -2.34
C GLY A 25 -47.76 52.25 -3.74
N VAL A 26 -46.58 52.88 -3.88
CA VAL A 26 -45.94 53.05 -5.20
C VAL A 26 -45.57 51.66 -5.73
N GLN A 27 -46.20 51.21 -6.80
CA GLN A 27 -45.89 49.88 -7.35
C GLN A 27 -44.51 49.86 -8.04
N PRO A 28 -43.73 48.77 -7.91
CA PRO A 28 -42.48 48.61 -8.67
C PRO A 28 -42.76 48.45 -10.17
N PRO A 29 -41.73 48.55 -11.05
CA PRO A 29 -41.90 48.33 -12.47
C PRO A 29 -42.31 46.87 -12.75
N MET A 30 -43.28 46.68 -13.64
CA MET A 30 -43.70 45.36 -14.15
C MET A 30 -42.58 44.70 -14.97
N ASP A 31 -42.59 43.36 -15.00
CA ASP A 31 -41.75 42.57 -15.91
C ASP A 31 -42.00 42.97 -17.38
N PRO A 32 -40.93 43.14 -18.18
CA PRO A 32 -41.04 43.68 -19.53
C PRO A 32 -41.71 42.70 -20.49
N VAL A 33 -42.64 43.21 -21.31
CA VAL A 33 -43.26 42.40 -22.37
C VAL A 33 -42.23 42.15 -23.48
N ARG A 34 -42.16 40.89 -23.94
CA ARG A 34 -41.16 40.32 -24.87
C ARG A 34 -40.45 41.32 -25.80
N GLY A 35 -39.28 41.81 -25.37
CA GLY A 35 -38.38 42.65 -26.18
C GLY A 35 -38.12 44.06 -25.61
N ASN A 36 -38.87 44.48 -24.60
CA ASN A 36 -38.58 45.68 -23.82
C ASN A 36 -37.43 45.45 -22.82
N ALA A 37 -36.66 46.50 -22.52
CA ALA A 37 -35.72 46.52 -21.42
C ALA A 37 -36.42 46.68 -20.05
N THR A 38 -35.76 46.31 -18.96
CA THR A 38 -36.12 46.77 -17.60
C THR A 38 -35.60 48.19 -17.36
N ILE A 39 -36.05 48.87 -16.29
CA ILE A 39 -35.46 50.15 -15.87
C ILE A 39 -33.94 50.05 -15.72
N ASP A 40 -33.44 49.02 -15.04
CA ASP A 40 -32.00 48.93 -14.73
C ASP A 40 -31.17 48.47 -15.92
N SER A 41 -31.68 47.56 -16.76
CA SER A 41 -30.98 47.21 -18.00
C SER A 41 -31.02 48.35 -19.04
N PHE A 42 -32.10 49.16 -19.07
CA PHE A 42 -32.13 50.39 -19.86
C PHE A 42 -31.05 51.38 -19.41
N HIS A 43 -30.95 51.67 -18.10
CA HIS A 43 -29.91 52.57 -17.58
C HIS A 43 -28.51 52.00 -17.80
N ALA A 44 -28.26 50.72 -17.49
CA ALA A 44 -26.95 50.10 -17.66
C ALA A 44 -26.48 50.07 -19.13
N LEU A 45 -27.35 49.68 -20.07
CA LEU A 45 -27.02 49.67 -21.50
C LEU A 45 -26.76 51.09 -22.03
N LEU A 46 -27.52 52.08 -21.57
CA LEU A 46 -27.38 53.47 -22.01
C LEU A 46 -26.10 54.12 -21.45
N MET A 47 -25.74 53.83 -20.19
CA MET A 47 -24.48 54.29 -19.59
C MET A 47 -23.28 53.65 -20.31
N ASN A 48 -23.30 52.34 -20.55
CA ASN A 48 -22.23 51.63 -21.26
C ASN A 48 -22.09 52.09 -22.72
N ALA A 49 -23.20 52.38 -23.41
CA ALA A 49 -23.18 52.92 -24.78
C ALA A 49 -22.85 54.42 -24.86
N GLY A 50 -22.75 55.11 -23.72
CA GLY A 50 -22.51 56.55 -23.62
C GLY A 50 -21.10 56.96 -23.23
N GLN A 51 -20.25 56.03 -22.76
CA GLN A 51 -18.88 56.35 -22.35
C GLN A 51 -17.90 56.36 -23.55
N PRO A 52 -17.10 57.42 -23.74
CA PRO A 52 -15.86 57.32 -24.52
C PRO A 52 -14.83 56.51 -23.71
N GLU A 53 -13.93 55.80 -24.39
CA GLU A 53 -13.00 54.79 -23.83
C GLU A 53 -12.04 55.26 -22.71
N ASN A 54 -12.07 56.54 -22.33
CA ASN A 54 -11.21 57.16 -21.30
C ASN A 54 -11.98 57.92 -20.18
N GLN A 55 -13.31 57.81 -20.08
CA GLN A 55 -14.08 58.43 -18.98
C GLN A 55 -14.80 57.40 -18.10
N SER A 56 -14.24 57.12 -16.92
CA SER A 56 -14.77 56.13 -15.99
C SER A 56 -16.09 56.52 -15.30
N VAL A 57 -16.47 57.81 -15.31
CA VAL A 57 -17.70 58.30 -14.68
C VAL A 57 -18.38 59.37 -15.53
N VAL A 58 -19.72 59.35 -15.56
CA VAL A 58 -20.55 60.38 -16.20
C VAL A 58 -20.80 61.52 -15.20
N ASP A 59 -20.49 62.75 -15.61
CA ASP A 59 -20.65 63.97 -14.82
C ASP A 59 -21.68 64.97 -15.41
N GLN A 60 -22.30 64.61 -16.54
CA GLN A 60 -23.12 65.50 -17.37
C GLN A 60 -24.46 64.85 -17.78
N PRO A 61 -25.52 65.66 -18.03
CA PRO A 61 -26.80 65.14 -18.48
C PRO A 61 -26.71 64.47 -19.85
N VAL A 62 -27.31 63.29 -19.97
CA VAL A 62 -27.33 62.53 -21.23
C VAL A 62 -28.63 62.82 -21.99
N HIS A 63 -28.53 62.91 -23.32
CA HIS A 63 -29.66 63.13 -24.22
C HIS A 63 -29.85 61.91 -25.15
N PRO A 64 -30.71 60.95 -24.78
CA PRO A 64 -30.84 59.69 -25.51
C PRO A 64 -31.39 59.87 -26.93
N GLY A 65 -30.77 59.19 -27.89
CA GLY A 65 -31.25 59.12 -29.27
C GLY A 65 -32.61 58.39 -29.40
N LYS A 66 -33.26 58.56 -30.56
CA LYS A 66 -34.66 58.09 -30.82
C LYS A 66 -34.93 56.63 -30.48
N ILE A 67 -33.96 55.73 -30.63
CA ILE A 67 -34.07 54.30 -30.31
C ILE A 67 -34.31 54.08 -28.81
N TRP A 68 -33.59 54.79 -27.95
CA TRP A 68 -33.80 54.77 -26.50
C TRP A 68 -35.16 55.36 -26.12
N GLY A 69 -35.65 56.36 -26.87
CA GLY A 69 -37.03 56.85 -26.73
C GLY A 69 -38.08 55.76 -26.96
N GLN A 70 -37.88 54.87 -27.94
CA GLN A 70 -38.78 53.74 -28.18
C GLN A 70 -38.74 52.70 -27.05
N GLN A 71 -37.55 52.35 -26.55
CA GLN A 71 -37.39 51.44 -25.41
C GLN A 71 -38.03 51.99 -24.13
N ALA A 72 -37.80 53.28 -23.83
CA ALA A 72 -38.43 53.93 -22.67
C ALA A 72 -39.96 54.01 -22.80
N LEU A 73 -40.50 54.23 -24.00
CA LEU A 73 -41.95 54.16 -24.25
C LEU A 73 -42.52 52.74 -24.06
N GLY A 74 -41.74 51.69 -24.37
CA GLY A 74 -42.11 50.31 -24.05
C GLY A 74 -42.27 50.08 -22.54
N ILE A 75 -41.31 50.55 -21.74
CA ILE A 75 -41.40 50.49 -20.26
C ILE A 75 -42.64 51.25 -19.75
N LEU A 76 -42.93 52.44 -20.29
CA LEU A 76 -44.14 53.19 -19.93
C LEU A 76 -45.44 52.45 -20.33
N GLN A 77 -45.43 51.69 -21.43
CA GLN A 77 -46.57 50.90 -21.91
C GLN A 77 -46.85 49.69 -21.02
N ASP A 78 -45.83 48.93 -20.64
CA ASP A 78 -45.96 47.74 -19.79
C ASP A 78 -46.55 48.08 -18.41
N ASN A 79 -46.32 49.32 -17.94
CA ASN A 79 -46.79 49.83 -16.65
C ASN A 79 -48.09 50.68 -16.71
N LEU A 80 -48.76 50.75 -17.89
CA LEU A 80 -49.97 51.58 -18.07
C LEU A 80 -51.13 51.26 -17.11
N ASN A 81 -51.22 50.00 -16.68
CA ASN A 81 -52.33 49.51 -15.85
C ASN A 81 -52.19 49.89 -14.35
N GLN A 82 -51.01 50.31 -13.90
CA GLN A 82 -50.81 50.74 -12.51
C GLN A 82 -51.31 52.18 -12.31
N GLN A 83 -52.00 52.42 -11.20
CA GLN A 83 -52.48 53.77 -10.85
C GLN A 83 -51.31 54.69 -10.53
N VAL A 84 -50.46 54.26 -9.59
CA VAL A 84 -49.18 54.86 -9.23
C VAL A 84 -48.13 53.76 -9.24
N TRP A 85 -47.07 53.95 -10.00
CA TRP A 85 -45.88 53.09 -10.01
C TRP A 85 -44.63 53.96 -9.98
N GLY A 86 -43.45 53.36 -9.89
CA GLY A 86 -42.20 54.11 -9.85
C GLY A 86 -40.97 53.23 -9.91
N TRP A 87 -39.81 53.87 -9.86
CA TRP A 87 -38.53 53.20 -9.73
C TRP A 87 -37.55 54.06 -8.96
N THR A 88 -36.51 53.41 -8.43
CA THR A 88 -35.42 54.05 -7.70
C THR A 88 -34.10 53.68 -8.36
N ASN A 89 -33.43 54.64 -9.00
CA ASN A 89 -32.14 54.38 -9.66
C ASN A 89 -31.31 55.67 -9.76
N PRO A 90 -30.04 55.71 -9.29
CA PRO A 90 -29.22 56.93 -9.28
C PRO A 90 -28.90 57.49 -10.67
N PHE A 91 -28.79 56.65 -11.70
CA PHE A 91 -28.52 57.08 -13.07
C PHE A 91 -29.68 57.86 -13.70
N SER A 92 -30.89 57.79 -13.11
CA SER A 92 -32.00 58.66 -13.52
C SER A 92 -31.66 60.14 -13.36
N THR A 93 -30.73 60.52 -12.45
CA THR A 93 -30.20 61.90 -12.29
C THR A 93 -29.68 62.48 -13.61
N TRP A 94 -28.98 61.67 -14.41
CA TRP A 94 -28.42 62.08 -15.71
C TRP A 94 -29.47 62.11 -16.83
N LEU A 95 -30.63 61.50 -16.61
CA LEU A 95 -31.74 61.40 -17.57
C LEU A 95 -33.00 62.20 -17.17
N LEU A 96 -32.94 63.03 -16.12
CA LEU A 96 -34.09 63.76 -15.57
C LEU A 96 -34.89 64.53 -16.64
N GLU A 97 -34.22 65.26 -17.54
CA GLU A 97 -34.89 66.04 -18.60
C GLU A 97 -35.43 65.14 -19.73
N PHE A 98 -34.81 63.97 -19.98
CA PHE A 98 -35.35 62.95 -20.89
C PHE A 98 -36.64 62.35 -20.34
N TRP A 99 -36.60 61.79 -19.12
CA TRP A 99 -37.78 61.20 -18.46
C TRP A 99 -38.93 62.21 -18.34
N LYS A 100 -38.63 63.46 -17.98
CA LYS A 100 -39.60 64.57 -17.92
C LYS A 100 -40.31 64.85 -19.24
N SER A 101 -39.62 64.63 -20.37
CA SER A 101 -40.12 64.95 -21.71
C SER A 101 -41.06 63.89 -22.30
N LEU A 102 -41.07 62.66 -21.76
CA LEU A 102 -41.85 61.55 -22.28
C LEU A 102 -43.35 61.64 -21.93
N ASP A 103 -43.68 61.96 -20.67
CA ASP A 103 -45.06 62.19 -20.21
C ASP A 103 -45.10 63.26 -19.11
N LEU A 104 -46.24 63.93 -18.93
CA LEU A 104 -46.46 64.98 -17.93
C LEU A 104 -46.69 64.43 -16.51
N ASN A 105 -47.16 63.20 -16.39
CA ASN A 105 -47.51 62.49 -15.15
C ASN A 105 -46.32 61.74 -14.52
N ILE A 106 -45.10 62.01 -14.99
CA ILE A 106 -43.86 61.54 -14.38
C ILE A 106 -43.40 62.58 -13.37
N TYR A 107 -43.28 62.17 -12.11
CA TYR A 107 -42.91 63.01 -10.97
C TYR A 107 -41.58 62.56 -10.40
N PHE A 108 -40.85 63.48 -9.77
CA PHE A 108 -39.46 63.26 -9.36
C PHE A 108 -39.26 63.49 -7.86
N ILE A 109 -38.68 62.52 -7.18
CA ILE A 109 -38.18 62.64 -5.81
C ILE A 109 -36.65 62.68 -5.92
N LEU A 110 -36.10 63.87 -5.67
CA LEU A 110 -34.67 64.15 -5.77
C LEU A 110 -34.09 64.06 -4.36
N VAL A 111 -33.40 62.96 -4.08
CA VAL A 111 -32.85 62.64 -2.76
C VAL A 111 -31.40 63.11 -2.68
N TYR A 112 -31.02 63.70 -1.55
CA TYR A 112 -29.64 64.07 -1.24
C TYR A 112 -29.31 63.77 0.23
N SER A 113 -28.03 63.57 0.53
CA SER A 113 -27.49 63.50 1.90
C SER A 113 -26.48 64.64 2.13
N SER A 114 -25.93 64.75 3.34
CA SER A 114 -24.69 65.50 3.57
C SER A 114 -23.52 64.90 2.77
N PRO A 115 -22.57 65.74 2.31
CA PRO A 115 -21.38 65.24 1.61
C PRO A 115 -20.51 64.37 2.51
N GLU A 116 -20.52 64.61 3.83
CA GLU A 116 -19.84 63.77 4.82
C GLU A 116 -20.39 62.34 4.86
N GLU A 117 -21.71 62.15 4.74
CA GLU A 117 -22.32 60.82 4.68
C GLU A 117 -22.02 60.07 3.38
N ASP A 118 -22.26 60.72 2.25
CA ASP A 118 -22.11 60.08 0.94
C ASP A 118 -20.65 59.72 0.66
N ILE A 119 -19.69 60.55 1.11
CA ILE A 119 -18.27 60.22 1.03
C ILE A 119 -17.91 59.10 2.02
N SER A 120 -18.48 59.08 3.23
CA SER A 120 -18.28 57.96 4.16
C SER A 120 -18.73 56.62 3.56
N ARG A 121 -19.92 56.58 2.93
CA ARG A 121 -20.42 55.38 2.25
C ARG A 121 -19.64 55.04 0.98
N PHE A 122 -19.16 56.04 0.22
CA PHE A 122 -18.24 55.82 -0.91
C PHE A 122 -16.95 55.13 -0.45
N MET A 123 -16.34 55.61 0.62
CA MET A 123 -15.05 55.11 1.16
C MET A 123 -15.12 53.66 1.61
N GLN A 124 -16.29 53.19 2.03
CA GLN A 124 -16.51 51.81 2.48
C GLN A 124 -16.78 50.83 1.32
N ASN A 125 -17.44 51.29 0.26
CA ASN A 125 -17.96 50.44 -0.82
C ASN A 125 -17.09 50.46 -2.10
N VAL A 126 -16.06 51.30 -2.17
CA VAL A 126 -15.19 51.43 -3.36
C VAL A 126 -13.77 50.97 -3.03
N VAL A 127 -13.21 50.09 -3.88
CA VAL A 127 -11.82 49.63 -3.78
C VAL A 127 -10.87 50.77 -4.17
N ASN A 128 -9.88 51.08 -3.31
CA ASN A 128 -8.95 52.20 -3.46
C ASN A 128 -9.67 53.56 -3.67
N PRO A 129 -10.49 54.01 -2.69
CA PRO A 129 -11.31 55.20 -2.84
C PRO A 129 -10.48 56.49 -2.81
N SER A 130 -10.84 57.48 -3.63
CA SER A 130 -10.26 58.84 -3.59
C SER A 130 -11.30 59.85 -3.08
N SER A 131 -10.90 60.66 -2.09
CA SER A 131 -11.73 61.70 -1.49
C SER A 131 -12.04 62.84 -2.46
N GLU A 132 -11.10 63.20 -3.32
CA GLU A 132 -11.28 64.23 -4.34
C GLU A 132 -12.33 63.79 -5.37
N VAL A 133 -12.26 62.53 -5.81
CA VAL A 133 -13.24 61.93 -6.72
C VAL A 133 -14.61 61.83 -6.04
N ALA A 134 -14.68 61.34 -4.80
CA ALA A 134 -15.95 61.22 -4.07
C ALA A 134 -16.65 62.59 -3.90
N ALA A 135 -15.89 63.63 -3.53
CA ALA A 135 -16.38 65.00 -3.40
C ALA A 135 -16.83 65.61 -4.75
N ASP A 136 -16.09 65.37 -5.83
CA ASP A 136 -16.44 65.85 -7.17
C ASP A 136 -17.67 65.14 -7.75
N LEU A 137 -17.82 63.83 -7.53
CA LEU A 137 -19.01 63.09 -7.92
C LEU A 137 -20.24 63.53 -7.11
N TRP A 138 -20.12 63.66 -5.79
CA TRP A 138 -21.18 64.22 -4.95
C TRP A 138 -21.61 65.59 -5.47
N ARG A 139 -20.65 66.48 -5.76
CA ARG A 139 -20.91 67.82 -6.30
C ARG A 139 -21.63 67.76 -7.65
N SER A 140 -21.19 66.92 -8.58
CA SER A 140 -21.77 66.84 -9.94
C SER A 140 -23.20 66.30 -9.92
N TYR A 141 -23.48 65.22 -9.17
CA TYR A 141 -24.84 64.71 -8.96
C TYR A 141 -25.75 65.77 -8.34
N ASN A 142 -25.35 66.34 -7.20
CA ASN A 142 -26.18 67.29 -6.45
C ASN A 142 -26.39 68.62 -7.19
N THR A 143 -25.40 69.07 -7.97
CA THR A 143 -25.55 70.20 -8.90
C THR A 143 -26.64 69.94 -9.93
N GLN A 144 -26.69 68.72 -10.49
CA GLN A 144 -27.71 68.34 -11.47
C GLN A 144 -29.11 68.22 -10.85
N LEU A 145 -29.23 67.63 -9.65
CA LEU A 145 -30.49 67.59 -8.89
C LEU A 145 -31.04 69.01 -8.66
N LEU A 146 -30.22 69.92 -8.14
CA LEU A 146 -30.60 71.30 -7.82
C LEU A 146 -30.98 72.10 -9.09
N ARG A 147 -30.19 71.99 -10.16
CA ARG A 147 -30.49 72.62 -11.46
C ARG A 147 -31.81 72.13 -12.04
N PHE A 148 -32.09 70.84 -11.93
CA PHE A 148 -33.35 70.28 -12.41
C PHE A 148 -34.53 70.68 -11.52
N TYR A 149 -34.39 70.63 -10.19
CA TYR A 149 -35.42 71.07 -9.24
C TYR A 149 -35.84 72.51 -9.49
N ASN A 150 -34.87 73.44 -9.56
CA ASN A 150 -35.14 74.87 -9.73
C ASN A 150 -35.89 75.21 -11.02
N ARG A 151 -35.74 74.40 -12.08
CA ARG A 151 -36.48 74.55 -13.34
C ARG A 151 -37.85 73.86 -13.34
N ASN A 152 -38.08 72.90 -12.45
CA ASN A 152 -39.20 71.94 -12.53
C ASN A 152 -40.02 71.78 -11.23
N ARG A 153 -39.87 72.67 -10.24
CA ARG A 153 -40.43 72.59 -8.87
C ARG A 153 -41.86 72.04 -8.71
N LYS A 154 -42.77 72.23 -9.70
CA LYS A 154 -44.13 71.66 -9.69
C LYS A 154 -44.18 70.13 -9.81
N ARG A 155 -43.25 69.51 -10.54
CA ARG A 155 -43.16 68.04 -10.74
C ARG A 155 -42.10 67.38 -9.85
N CYS A 156 -41.47 68.13 -8.95
CA CYS A 156 -40.31 67.67 -8.17
C CYS A 156 -40.48 67.92 -6.67
N LEU A 157 -40.00 66.98 -5.86
CA LEU A 157 -39.62 67.18 -4.45
C LEU A 157 -38.09 67.10 -4.35
N LEU A 158 -37.49 67.94 -3.50
CA LEU A 158 -36.08 67.89 -3.14
C LEU A 158 -36.01 67.57 -1.64
N VAL A 159 -35.38 66.46 -1.27
CA VAL A 159 -35.64 65.74 -0.01
C VAL A 159 -34.32 65.27 0.60
N SER A 160 -34.05 65.62 1.85
CA SER A 160 -32.98 64.98 2.63
C SER A 160 -33.32 63.50 2.80
N ARG A 161 -32.36 62.61 2.50
CA ARG A 161 -32.43 61.18 2.78
C ARG A 161 -32.89 60.94 4.22
N ASN A 162 -32.23 61.58 5.18
CA ASN A 162 -32.45 61.33 6.60
C ASN A 162 -33.84 61.78 7.02
N ALA A 163 -34.26 63.00 6.65
CA ALA A 163 -35.60 63.49 6.96
C ALA A 163 -36.72 62.64 6.32
N GLY A 164 -36.48 62.12 5.10
CA GLY A 164 -37.41 61.21 4.41
C GLY A 164 -37.51 59.81 5.03
N LEU A 165 -36.45 59.34 5.71
CA LEU A 165 -36.44 58.07 6.44
C LEU A 165 -36.88 58.22 7.91
N SER A 166 -36.63 59.37 8.55
CA SER A 166 -37.00 59.65 9.95
C SER A 166 -38.48 60.02 10.10
N ASP A 167 -39.05 60.74 9.12
CA ASP A 167 -40.49 60.95 9.01
C ASP A 167 -41.00 60.68 7.57
N PRO A 168 -41.22 59.40 7.23
CA PRO A 168 -41.88 59.01 6.00
C PRO A 168 -43.27 59.62 5.83
N SER A 169 -43.99 59.93 6.91
CA SER A 169 -45.35 60.46 6.82
C SER A 169 -45.38 61.87 6.25
N SER A 170 -44.42 62.73 6.63
CA SER A 170 -44.24 64.05 6.02
C SER A 170 -43.85 63.97 4.53
N LEU A 171 -42.98 63.03 4.15
CA LEU A 171 -42.63 62.79 2.75
C LEU A 171 -43.86 62.37 1.91
N LEU A 172 -44.64 61.39 2.39
CA LEU A 172 -45.80 60.86 1.68
C LEU A 172 -46.95 61.88 1.59
N LYS A 173 -47.10 62.73 2.60
CA LYS A 173 -47.99 63.90 2.54
C LYS A 173 -47.56 64.87 1.44
N LEU A 174 -46.28 65.25 1.38
CA LEU A 174 -45.75 66.12 0.32
C LEU A 174 -45.88 65.51 -1.08
N CYS A 175 -45.74 64.18 -1.22
CA CYS A 175 -46.02 63.47 -2.46
C CYS A 175 -47.50 63.58 -2.84
N SER A 176 -48.40 63.33 -1.90
CA SER A 176 -49.85 63.44 -2.11
C SER A 176 -50.26 64.86 -2.54
N GLU A 177 -49.77 65.88 -1.83
CA GLU A 177 -50.08 67.29 -2.11
C GLU A 177 -49.50 67.81 -3.44
N ARG A 178 -48.33 67.31 -3.88
CA ARG A 178 -47.65 67.82 -5.08
C ARG A 178 -47.88 66.99 -6.34
N PHE A 179 -48.04 65.68 -6.21
CA PHE A 179 -48.20 64.76 -7.33
C PHE A 179 -49.64 64.26 -7.50
N ASP A 180 -50.55 64.63 -6.57
CA ASP A 180 -51.98 64.23 -6.58
C ASP A 180 -52.12 62.68 -6.56
N VAL A 181 -51.27 62.03 -5.74
CA VAL A 181 -51.23 60.57 -5.53
C VAL A 181 -51.84 60.23 -4.17
N SER A 182 -52.51 59.09 -4.05
CA SER A 182 -52.96 58.58 -2.75
C SER A 182 -51.96 57.55 -2.25
N LEU A 183 -51.06 57.95 -1.35
CA LEU A 183 -50.08 57.06 -0.72
C LEU A 183 -50.41 56.87 0.77
N GLN A 184 -50.27 55.63 1.25
CA GLN A 184 -50.53 55.25 2.64
C GLN A 184 -49.50 54.22 3.07
N LEU A 185 -48.77 54.50 4.15
CA LEU A 185 -47.69 53.64 4.65
C LEU A 185 -48.24 52.38 5.30
N ASP A 186 -48.00 51.21 4.71
CA ASP A 186 -48.18 49.93 5.39
C ASP A 186 -46.99 49.69 6.33
N ALA A 187 -47.23 49.91 7.63
CA ALA A 187 -46.25 49.70 8.68
C ALA A 187 -45.85 48.22 8.88
N VAL A 188 -46.59 47.26 8.30
CA VAL A 188 -46.23 45.83 8.32
C VAL A 188 -45.24 45.48 7.21
N ALA A 189 -45.23 46.24 6.11
CA ALA A 189 -44.34 46.03 4.97
C ALA A 189 -42.95 46.69 5.11
N LEU A 190 -42.72 47.49 6.15
CA LEU A 190 -41.56 48.37 6.26
C LEU A 190 -40.40 47.77 7.08
N ASP A 191 -39.76 46.70 6.59
CA ASP A 191 -38.47 46.23 7.12
C ASP A 191 -37.33 47.19 6.68
N THR A 192 -37.31 48.36 7.30
CA THR A 192 -36.23 49.35 7.12
C THR A 192 -35.09 49.08 8.08
N GLN A 193 -34.28 48.07 7.74
CA GLN A 193 -32.92 47.95 8.27
C GLN A 193 -32.15 49.22 7.91
N THR A 194 -32.16 50.18 8.84
CA THR A 194 -31.60 51.50 8.63
C THR A 194 -30.09 51.37 8.73
N GLU A 195 -29.44 51.36 7.56
CA GLU A 195 -27.99 51.31 7.40
C GLU A 195 -27.32 52.34 8.34
N LYS A 196 -26.69 51.84 9.41
CA LYS A 196 -26.11 52.71 10.44
C LYS A 196 -24.89 53.42 9.85
N LEU A 197 -24.98 54.74 9.77
CA LEU A 197 -23.86 55.60 9.42
C LEU A 197 -22.66 55.32 10.34
N ASP A 198 -21.49 55.12 9.72
CA ASP A 198 -20.21 54.97 10.43
C ASP A 198 -19.75 56.30 11.03
N PRO A 199 -19.65 56.42 12.36
CA PRO A 199 -19.16 57.61 13.03
C PRO A 199 -17.71 57.97 12.65
N ILE A 200 -16.85 56.98 12.38
CA ILE A 200 -15.44 57.18 12.05
C ILE A 200 -15.32 57.76 10.63
N GLY A 201 -15.89 57.08 9.64
CA GLY A 201 -15.93 57.52 8.25
C GLY A 201 -16.59 58.89 8.06
N PHE A 202 -17.63 59.20 8.85
CA PHE A 202 -18.26 60.53 8.87
C PHE A 202 -17.28 61.62 9.33
N VAL A 203 -16.61 61.44 10.48
CA VAL A 203 -15.64 62.43 11.01
C VAL A 203 -14.41 62.56 10.10
N LEU A 204 -13.95 61.46 9.49
CA LEU A 204 -12.88 61.50 8.48
C LEU A 204 -13.31 62.28 7.23
N SER A 205 -14.54 62.07 6.73
CA SER A 205 -15.09 62.80 5.59
C SER A 205 -15.24 64.29 5.88
N GLN A 206 -15.72 64.66 7.07
CA GLN A 206 -15.76 66.04 7.54
C GLN A 206 -14.36 66.70 7.57
N ARG A 207 -13.30 65.93 7.88
CA ARG A 207 -11.92 66.41 7.85
C ARG A 207 -11.35 66.54 6.44
N LEU A 208 -11.68 65.61 5.54
CA LEU A 208 -11.29 65.65 4.13
C LEU A 208 -11.94 66.83 3.39
N LEU A 209 -13.15 67.24 3.78
CA LEU A 209 -13.89 68.32 3.14
C LEU A 209 -13.47 69.75 3.57
N GLN A 210 -12.62 69.93 4.59
CA GLN A 210 -12.37 71.29 5.16
C GLN A 210 -11.77 72.31 4.17
N GLY A 211 -11.16 71.87 3.06
CA GLY A 211 -10.72 72.74 1.95
C GLY A 211 -11.76 72.95 0.83
N ARG A 212 -12.83 72.17 0.80
CA ARG A 212 -13.84 72.10 -0.28
C ARG A 212 -15.02 73.05 -0.04
N GLN A 213 -14.72 74.35 -0.06
CA GLN A 213 -15.76 75.39 0.07
C GLN A 213 -16.88 75.25 -0.99
N ASP A 214 -16.55 74.77 -2.19
CA ASP A 214 -17.50 74.50 -3.27
C ASP A 214 -18.56 73.46 -2.89
N VAL A 215 -18.15 72.39 -2.20
CA VAL A 215 -19.04 71.33 -1.72
C VAL A 215 -19.94 71.84 -0.61
N HIS A 216 -19.39 72.52 0.40
CA HIS A 216 -20.17 73.08 1.50
C HIS A 216 -21.15 74.18 1.04
N THR A 217 -20.76 75.04 0.09
CA THR A 217 -21.66 76.04 -0.49
C THR A 217 -22.84 75.38 -1.22
N LEU A 218 -22.59 74.35 -2.04
CA LEU A 218 -23.65 73.63 -2.73
C LEU A 218 -24.60 72.92 -1.76
N TYR A 219 -24.08 72.27 -0.71
CA TYR A 219 -24.92 71.65 0.33
C TYR A 219 -25.83 72.66 1.02
N ASN A 220 -25.30 73.83 1.40
CA ASN A 220 -26.09 74.90 2.01
C ASN A 220 -27.16 75.48 1.06
N GLU A 221 -26.87 75.61 -0.24
CA GLU A 221 -27.86 76.04 -1.24
C GLU A 221 -28.98 75.00 -1.40
N ILE A 222 -28.65 73.70 -1.39
CA ILE A 222 -29.61 72.60 -1.45
C ILE A 222 -30.49 72.58 -0.20
N GLN A 223 -29.91 72.66 1.00
CA GLN A 223 -30.66 72.73 2.26
C GLN A 223 -31.67 73.88 2.28
N ALA A 224 -31.22 75.10 1.92
CA ALA A 224 -32.09 76.27 1.85
C ALA A 224 -33.16 76.20 0.74
N THR A 225 -33.04 75.27 -0.22
CA THR A 225 -33.94 75.08 -1.36
C THR A 225 -34.83 73.84 -1.23
N ALA A 226 -34.54 72.93 -0.30
CA ALA A 226 -35.21 71.64 -0.17
C ALA A 226 -36.70 71.79 0.18
N THR A 227 -37.52 70.89 -0.35
CA THR A 227 -38.93 70.78 0.08
C THR A 227 -39.03 70.10 1.45
N LEU A 228 -38.14 69.15 1.72
CA LEU A 228 -37.92 68.56 3.04
C LEU A 228 -36.41 68.66 3.34
N PRO A 229 -35.95 69.69 4.07
CA PRO A 229 -34.54 69.85 4.45
C PRO A 229 -34.13 68.78 5.45
N ASP A 230 -32.82 68.68 5.71
CA ASP A 230 -32.30 67.80 6.74
C ASP A 230 -32.54 68.38 8.15
N GLY A 231 -32.67 67.49 9.13
CA GLY A 231 -32.93 67.84 10.53
C GLY A 231 -32.09 67.06 11.54
N GLU A 232 -31.17 66.21 11.08
CA GLU A 232 -30.27 65.45 11.95
C GLU A 232 -29.24 66.33 12.66
N ASP A 233 -28.97 66.03 13.93
CA ASP A 233 -27.87 66.62 14.69
C ASP A 233 -26.62 65.73 14.60
N TYR A 234 -25.76 66.09 13.64
CA TYR A 234 -24.51 65.40 13.37
C TYR A 234 -23.47 65.44 14.51
N GLN A 235 -23.71 66.15 15.62
CA GLN A 235 -22.83 66.09 16.80
C GLN A 235 -22.75 64.68 17.39
N LYS A 236 -23.84 63.92 17.35
CA LYS A 236 -23.88 62.53 17.86
C LYS A 236 -22.87 61.62 17.14
N GLN A 237 -22.69 61.82 15.84
CA GLN A 237 -21.73 61.09 15.00
C GLN A 237 -20.29 61.44 15.40
N VAL A 238 -20.02 62.69 15.77
CA VAL A 238 -18.72 63.11 16.31
C VAL A 238 -18.45 62.46 17.67
N ASP A 239 -19.46 62.39 18.53
CA ASP A 239 -19.35 61.81 19.88
C ASP A 239 -19.21 60.27 19.85
N GLU A 240 -19.91 59.57 18.93
CA GLU A 240 -19.79 58.11 18.75
C GLU A 240 -18.49 57.68 18.04
N ALA A 241 -17.78 58.59 17.34
CA ALA A 241 -16.57 58.27 16.58
C ALA A 241 -15.40 57.76 17.44
N TRP A 242 -15.19 58.33 18.63
CA TRP A 242 -14.10 57.88 19.50
C TRP A 242 -14.36 56.51 20.16
N PRO A 243 -15.56 56.22 20.71
CA PRO A 243 -15.96 54.86 21.08
C PRO A 243 -15.83 53.85 19.94
N ALA A 244 -16.29 54.19 18.72
CA ALA A 244 -16.21 53.32 17.55
C ALA A 244 -14.76 53.02 17.17
N TYR A 245 -13.89 54.04 17.09
CA TYR A 245 -12.47 53.86 16.80
C TYR A 245 -11.76 53.00 17.85
N ARG A 246 -12.05 53.23 19.15
CA ARG A 246 -11.50 52.41 20.24
C ARG A 246 -11.93 50.95 20.11
N GLN A 247 -13.20 50.68 19.79
CA GLN A 247 -13.68 49.32 19.60
C GLN A 247 -13.04 48.64 18.38
N LEU A 248 -12.95 49.35 17.25
CA LEU A 248 -12.25 48.86 16.04
C LEU A 248 -10.79 48.51 16.33
N SER A 249 -10.06 49.37 17.05
CA SER A 249 -8.67 49.12 17.45
C SER A 249 -8.53 47.90 18.35
N LEU A 250 -9.47 47.65 19.26
CA LEU A 250 -9.49 46.44 20.10
C LEU A 250 -9.76 45.19 19.25
N THR A 251 -10.77 45.22 18.38
CA THR A 251 -11.10 44.08 17.50
C THR A 251 -9.96 43.73 16.55
N ILE A 252 -9.27 44.71 15.98
CA ILE A 252 -8.06 44.47 15.15
C ILE A 252 -6.95 43.81 15.99
N THR A 253 -6.74 44.26 17.23
CA THR A 253 -5.73 43.67 18.13
C THR A 253 -6.08 42.22 18.48
N GLU A 254 -7.33 41.95 18.88
CA GLU A 254 -7.81 40.59 19.16
C GLU A 254 -7.71 39.66 17.94
N GLN A 255 -7.97 40.16 16.72
CA GLN A 255 -7.81 39.39 15.50
C GLN A 255 -6.34 39.08 15.22
N GLN A 256 -5.43 40.06 15.38
CA GLN A 256 -3.99 39.86 15.23
C GLN A 256 -3.44 38.86 16.26
N GLU A 257 -3.89 38.92 17.51
CA GLU A 257 -3.52 37.94 18.55
C GLU A 257 -4.02 36.53 18.20
N ARG A 258 -5.28 36.38 17.74
CA ARG A 258 -5.83 35.08 17.29
C ARG A 258 -5.02 34.50 16.13
N TYR A 259 -4.79 35.27 15.06
CA TYR A 259 -3.99 34.83 13.92
C TYR A 259 -2.54 34.48 14.32
N ALA A 260 -1.94 35.22 15.27
CA ALA A 260 -0.63 34.88 15.81
C ALA A 260 -0.64 33.55 16.59
N THR A 261 -1.68 33.26 17.38
CA THR A 261 -1.82 31.97 18.07
C THR A 261 -2.07 30.81 17.10
N GLU A 262 -2.99 30.98 16.14
CA GLU A 262 -3.28 29.96 15.11
C GLU A 262 -2.04 29.65 14.26
N SER A 263 -1.28 30.67 13.85
CA SER A 263 -0.03 30.51 13.12
C SER A 263 1.07 29.84 13.96
N ALA A 264 1.16 30.14 15.25
CA ALA A 264 2.13 29.50 16.15
C ALA A 264 1.81 28.02 16.41
N ASP A 265 0.53 27.66 16.55
CA ASP A 265 0.13 26.26 16.72
C ASP A 265 0.23 25.45 15.43
N GLN A 266 -0.07 26.04 14.26
CA GLN A 266 0.25 25.44 12.96
C GLN A 266 1.77 25.20 12.80
N ALA A 267 2.61 26.16 13.21
CA ALA A 267 4.06 26.00 13.15
C ALA A 267 4.56 24.85 14.06
N ARG A 268 4.01 24.73 15.28
CA ARG A 268 4.29 23.60 16.20
C ARG A 268 3.86 22.26 15.61
N GLN A 269 2.68 22.18 14.99
CA GLN A 269 2.19 20.96 14.36
C GLN A 269 3.06 20.53 13.19
N LEU A 270 3.50 21.48 12.35
CA LEU A 270 4.44 21.22 11.26
C LEU A 270 5.83 20.78 11.77
N GLU A 271 6.31 21.35 12.88
CA GLU A 271 7.57 20.94 13.51
C GLU A 271 7.49 19.51 14.07
N GLN A 272 6.38 19.14 14.73
CA GLN A 272 6.11 17.78 15.19
C GLN A 272 6.06 16.78 14.02
N GLN A 273 5.29 17.07 12.98
CA GLN A 273 5.22 16.24 11.76
C GLN A 273 6.58 16.10 11.08
N HIS A 274 7.42 17.14 11.10
CA HIS A 274 8.77 17.04 10.56
C HIS A 274 9.68 16.13 11.40
N GLN A 275 9.59 16.20 12.73
CA GLN A 275 10.33 15.31 13.63
C GLN A 275 9.91 13.84 13.48
N GLU A 276 8.60 13.56 13.42
CA GLU A 276 8.06 12.22 13.14
C GLU A 276 8.54 11.68 11.78
N LEU A 277 8.55 12.53 10.76
CA LEU A 277 8.98 12.17 9.40
C LEU A 277 10.49 11.94 9.30
N GLU A 278 11.34 12.65 10.06
CA GLU A 278 12.76 12.30 10.14
C GLU A 278 13.04 11.04 10.96
N GLN A 279 12.32 10.80 12.06
CA GLN A 279 12.40 9.53 12.80
C GLN A 279 12.06 8.35 11.88
N CYS A 280 10.94 8.42 11.17
CA CYS A 280 10.54 7.41 10.18
C CYS A 280 11.57 7.27 9.04
N ARG A 281 12.24 8.36 8.61
CA ARG A 281 13.37 8.29 7.66
C ARG A 281 14.59 7.58 8.23
N GLU A 282 14.90 7.74 9.52
CA GLU A 282 16.02 7.03 10.17
C GLU A 282 15.72 5.55 10.38
N GLU A 283 14.51 5.20 10.80
CA GLU A 283 14.04 3.81 10.87
C GLU A 283 14.11 3.14 9.50
N ASN A 284 13.64 3.80 8.43
CA ASN A 284 13.73 3.27 7.07
C ASN A 284 15.19 3.09 6.59
N LYS A 285 16.12 4.00 6.95
CA LYS A 285 17.57 3.81 6.68
C LYS A 285 18.10 2.57 7.40
N LEU A 286 17.76 2.39 8.68
CA LEU A 286 18.20 1.24 9.48
C LEU A 286 17.65 -0.09 8.94
N LEU A 287 16.36 -0.14 8.59
CA LEU A 287 15.72 -1.30 7.98
C LEU A 287 16.33 -1.66 6.61
N LEU A 288 16.70 -0.67 5.80
CA LEU A 288 17.41 -0.90 4.53
C LEU A 288 18.84 -1.45 4.74
N LEU A 289 19.56 -1.00 5.77
CA LEU A 289 20.87 -1.54 6.12
C LEU A 289 20.76 -2.99 6.62
N GLN A 290 19.78 -3.29 7.48
CA GLN A 290 19.50 -4.65 7.94
C GLN A 290 19.10 -5.57 6.77
N LEU A 291 18.27 -5.10 5.85
CA LEU A 291 17.90 -5.85 4.63
C LEU A 291 19.12 -6.14 3.76
N HIS A 292 20.05 -5.19 3.61
CA HIS A 292 21.26 -5.38 2.83
C HIS A 292 22.21 -6.40 3.48
N GLN A 293 22.40 -6.34 4.80
CA GLN A 293 23.19 -7.35 5.53
C GLN A 293 22.61 -8.75 5.34
N VAL A 294 21.29 -8.92 5.49
CA VAL A 294 20.62 -10.21 5.27
C VAL A 294 20.74 -10.68 3.82
N GLN A 295 20.77 -9.76 2.84
CA GLN A 295 21.06 -10.12 1.44
C GLN A 295 22.50 -10.63 1.26
N GLU A 296 23.51 -9.97 1.84
CA GLU A 296 24.92 -10.42 1.78
C GLU A 296 25.12 -11.78 2.46
N GLU A 297 24.48 -12.01 3.62
CA GLU A 297 24.50 -13.30 4.33
C GLU A 297 23.86 -14.42 3.49
N LEU A 298 22.71 -14.16 2.85
CA LEU A 298 22.04 -15.12 1.97
C LEU A 298 22.83 -15.40 0.69
N GLU A 299 23.43 -14.39 0.06
CA GLU A 299 24.29 -14.56 -1.11
C GLU A 299 25.54 -15.39 -0.78
N ALA A 300 26.16 -15.16 0.38
CA ALA A 300 27.30 -15.95 0.85
C ALA A 300 26.92 -17.42 1.06
N ILE A 301 25.79 -17.69 1.72
CA ILE A 301 25.27 -19.06 1.94
C ILE A 301 24.92 -19.73 0.61
N PHE A 302 24.30 -19.02 -0.33
CA PHE A 302 23.97 -19.54 -1.66
C PHE A 302 25.23 -19.92 -2.45
N LEU A 303 26.25 -19.06 -2.48
CA LEU A 303 27.53 -19.32 -3.14
C LEU A 303 28.30 -20.48 -2.51
N GLU A 304 28.24 -20.63 -1.18
CA GLU A 304 28.84 -21.79 -0.50
C GLU A 304 28.08 -23.09 -0.82
N SER A 305 26.74 -23.05 -0.88
CA SER A 305 25.89 -24.17 -1.28
C SER A 305 26.16 -24.60 -2.72
N GLN A 306 26.23 -23.65 -3.66
CA GLN A 306 26.52 -23.93 -5.07
C GLN A 306 27.90 -24.58 -5.25
N LYS A 307 28.93 -24.11 -4.54
CA LYS A 307 30.27 -24.74 -4.54
C LYS A 307 30.22 -26.17 -4.02
N LYS A 308 29.54 -26.42 -2.89
CA LYS A 308 29.35 -27.78 -2.35
C LYS A 308 28.63 -28.68 -3.36
N GLN A 309 27.66 -28.15 -4.11
CA GLN A 309 26.96 -28.89 -5.16
C GLN A 309 27.88 -29.23 -6.35
N THR A 310 28.71 -28.30 -6.82
CA THR A 310 29.70 -28.58 -7.89
C THR A 310 30.78 -29.55 -7.44
N ASP A 311 31.26 -29.44 -6.20
CA ASP A 311 32.27 -30.33 -5.64
C ASP A 311 31.73 -31.76 -5.45
N CYS A 312 30.48 -31.91 -5.02
CA CYS A 312 29.80 -33.21 -4.96
C CYS A 312 29.57 -33.80 -6.36
N ALA A 313 29.18 -33.00 -7.35
CA ALA A 313 29.03 -33.46 -8.73
C ALA A 313 30.35 -33.95 -9.33
N ALA A 314 31.45 -33.21 -9.10
CA ALA A 314 32.80 -33.62 -9.52
C ALA A 314 33.26 -34.92 -8.87
N ARG A 315 33.05 -35.08 -7.55
CA ARG A 315 33.35 -36.32 -6.81
C ARG A 315 32.52 -37.50 -7.27
N LEU A 316 31.24 -37.30 -7.55
CA LEU A 316 30.36 -38.35 -8.07
C LEU A 316 30.85 -38.84 -9.44
N GLU A 317 31.32 -37.94 -10.30
CA GLU A 317 31.85 -38.29 -11.61
C GLU A 317 33.22 -39.00 -11.52
N GLU A 318 34.08 -38.59 -10.57
CA GLU A 318 35.32 -39.30 -10.24
C GLU A 318 35.04 -40.73 -9.73
N GLN A 319 34.06 -40.89 -8.84
CA GLN A 319 33.63 -42.19 -8.31
C GLN A 319 33.03 -43.09 -9.40
N LYS A 320 32.22 -42.56 -10.33
CA LYS A 320 31.74 -43.31 -11.50
C LYS A 320 32.90 -43.82 -12.36
N GLN A 321 33.86 -42.97 -12.70
CA GLN A 321 35.04 -43.38 -13.47
C GLN A 321 35.89 -44.42 -12.72
N GLN A 322 35.91 -44.39 -11.39
CA GLN A 322 36.58 -45.40 -10.58
C GLN A 322 35.80 -46.74 -10.55
N LEU A 323 34.47 -46.69 -10.52
CA LEU A 323 33.57 -47.85 -10.64
C LEU A 323 33.63 -48.49 -12.04
N GLU A 324 33.73 -47.72 -13.11
CA GLU A 324 33.93 -48.26 -14.47
C GLU A 324 35.27 -49.01 -14.59
N LYS A 325 36.35 -48.43 -14.04
CA LYS A 325 37.67 -49.08 -13.99
C LYS A 325 37.65 -50.37 -13.17
N SER A 326 37.01 -50.38 -11.99
CA SER A 326 36.92 -51.59 -11.16
C SER A 326 36.02 -52.65 -11.79
N ARG A 327 34.91 -52.27 -12.43
CA ARG A 327 34.04 -53.16 -13.21
C ARG A 327 34.79 -53.81 -14.37
N GLY A 328 35.60 -53.05 -15.11
CA GLY A 328 36.46 -53.58 -16.17
C GLY A 328 37.47 -54.62 -15.63
N ALA A 329 38.14 -54.30 -14.53
CA ALA A 329 39.05 -55.24 -13.87
C ALA A 329 38.36 -56.51 -13.36
N ILE A 330 37.15 -56.39 -12.77
CA ILE A 330 36.34 -57.54 -12.35
C ILE A 330 36.00 -58.45 -13.54
N GLU A 331 35.71 -57.90 -14.72
CA GLU A 331 35.42 -58.70 -15.91
C GLU A 331 36.68 -59.39 -16.48
N GLU A 332 37.86 -58.77 -16.36
CA GLU A 332 39.14 -59.40 -16.68
C GLU A 332 39.46 -60.55 -15.69
N TYR A 333 39.27 -60.34 -14.39
CA TYR A 333 39.42 -61.38 -13.37
C TYR A 333 38.45 -62.55 -13.59
N ARG A 334 37.18 -62.29 -13.97
CA ARG A 334 36.22 -63.35 -14.33
C ARG A 334 36.73 -64.22 -15.49
N LYS A 335 37.22 -63.60 -16.57
CA LYS A 335 37.81 -64.31 -17.71
C LYS A 335 39.04 -65.14 -17.31
N ARG A 336 39.87 -64.63 -16.38
CA ARG A 336 41.01 -65.39 -15.83
C ARG A 336 40.60 -66.56 -14.94
N VAL A 337 39.54 -66.43 -14.14
CA VAL A 337 38.97 -67.53 -13.33
C VAL A 337 38.40 -68.64 -14.22
N GLU A 338 37.65 -68.30 -15.28
CA GLU A 338 37.17 -69.29 -16.25
C GLU A 338 38.32 -70.05 -16.92
N GLN A 339 39.41 -69.38 -17.27
CA GLN A 339 40.59 -70.02 -17.83
C GLN A 339 41.21 -71.01 -16.83
N LEU A 340 41.44 -70.58 -15.59
CA LEU A 340 42.03 -71.41 -14.53
C LEU A 340 41.13 -72.63 -14.20
N GLN A 341 39.81 -72.51 -14.29
CA GLN A 341 38.88 -73.63 -14.13
C GLN A 341 39.01 -74.68 -15.26
N ARG A 342 39.26 -74.25 -16.50
CA ARG A 342 39.53 -75.16 -17.63
C ARG A 342 40.89 -75.84 -17.48
N GLU A 343 41.92 -75.09 -17.09
CA GLU A 343 43.27 -75.60 -16.82
C GLU A 343 43.24 -76.66 -15.69
N ASN A 344 42.56 -76.40 -14.58
CA ASN A 344 42.41 -77.35 -13.48
C ASN A 344 41.61 -78.62 -13.85
N ARG A 345 40.57 -78.51 -14.70
CA ARG A 345 39.79 -79.69 -15.13
C ARG A 345 40.67 -80.65 -15.96
N ALA A 346 41.41 -80.12 -16.93
CA ALA A 346 42.34 -80.93 -17.73
C ALA A 346 43.45 -81.59 -16.86
N LEU A 347 43.85 -80.93 -15.78
CA LEU A 347 44.84 -81.46 -14.83
C LEU A 347 44.29 -82.61 -13.97
N ALA A 348 43.02 -82.55 -13.57
CA ALA A 348 42.34 -83.63 -12.87
C ALA A 348 42.17 -84.88 -13.77
N GLU A 349 41.71 -84.67 -15.01
CA GLU A 349 41.58 -85.73 -16.03
C GLU A 349 42.94 -86.43 -16.29
N ALA A 350 44.06 -85.68 -16.27
CA ALA A 350 45.41 -86.24 -16.40
C ALA A 350 45.86 -87.07 -15.17
N GLN A 351 45.45 -86.69 -13.95
CA GLN A 351 45.78 -87.42 -12.73
C GLN A 351 45.01 -88.73 -12.61
N GLU A 352 43.73 -88.74 -12.95
CA GLU A 352 42.88 -89.95 -12.92
C GLU A 352 43.43 -91.05 -13.83
N ASN A 353 43.80 -90.69 -15.07
CA ASN A 353 44.46 -91.62 -16.01
C ASN A 353 45.81 -92.16 -15.50
N SER A 354 46.52 -91.41 -14.64
CA SER A 354 47.79 -91.86 -14.05
C SER A 354 47.61 -92.77 -12.83
N ALA A 355 46.44 -92.79 -12.19
CA ALA A 355 46.17 -93.65 -11.04
C ALA A 355 45.91 -95.09 -11.47
N VAL A 356 45.08 -95.30 -12.50
CA VAL A 356 44.72 -96.61 -13.03
C VAL A 356 45.97 -97.42 -13.45
N GLY A 357 46.93 -96.78 -14.10
CA GLY A 357 48.19 -97.41 -14.52
C GLY A 357 49.17 -97.79 -13.40
N LEU A 358 48.88 -97.41 -12.14
CA LEU A 358 49.68 -97.79 -10.97
C LEU A 358 49.08 -98.97 -10.21
N GLU A 359 47.75 -99.15 -10.21
CA GLU A 359 47.11 -100.31 -9.55
C GLU A 359 47.46 -101.62 -10.26
N GLU A 360 47.47 -101.66 -11.60
CA GLU A 360 47.87 -102.85 -12.37
C GLU A 360 49.31 -103.32 -12.06
N GLN A 361 50.21 -102.40 -11.67
CA GLN A 361 51.59 -102.73 -11.28
C GLN A 361 51.71 -103.21 -9.82
N ALA A 362 50.70 -102.94 -8.98
CA ALA A 362 50.70 -103.36 -7.58
C ALA A 362 50.26 -104.82 -7.43
N GLU A 363 49.18 -105.25 -8.11
CA GLU A 363 48.68 -106.62 -8.03
C GLU A 363 49.72 -107.66 -8.49
N ALA A 364 50.50 -107.33 -9.53
CA ALA A 364 51.52 -108.22 -10.06
C ALA A 364 52.60 -108.56 -9.01
N LYS A 365 53.08 -107.56 -8.26
CA LYS A 365 54.12 -107.74 -7.23
C LYS A 365 53.62 -108.48 -5.99
N SER A 366 52.34 -108.36 -5.65
CA SER A 366 51.79 -109.06 -4.48
C SER A 366 51.89 -110.59 -4.60
N ARG A 367 51.77 -111.13 -5.82
CA ARG A 367 51.79 -112.59 -6.08
C ARG A 367 53.18 -113.22 -6.03
N GLU A 368 54.26 -112.45 -6.19
CA GLU A 368 55.62 -112.95 -6.01
C GLU A 368 55.96 -113.05 -4.51
N LEU A 369 55.58 -112.05 -3.72
CA LEU A 369 55.87 -111.97 -2.28
C LEU A 369 55.17 -113.03 -1.42
N GLU A 370 54.02 -113.56 -1.86
CA GLU A 370 53.34 -114.67 -1.18
C GLU A 370 54.16 -115.97 -1.24
N GLN A 371 54.89 -116.21 -2.35
CA GLN A 371 55.66 -117.45 -2.55
C GLN A 371 56.98 -117.47 -1.76
N GLU A 372 57.58 -116.30 -1.49
CA GLU A 372 58.79 -116.21 -0.66
C GLU A 372 58.51 -116.37 0.85
N ASN A 373 57.31 -115.98 1.31
CA ASN A 373 56.97 -116.01 2.74
C ASN A 373 56.79 -117.43 3.32
N GLU A 374 56.23 -118.37 2.56
CA GLU A 374 56.13 -119.78 3.00
C GLU A 374 57.51 -120.42 3.24
N LEU A 375 58.53 -119.97 2.52
CA LEU A 375 59.91 -120.47 2.65
C LEU A 375 60.62 -119.93 3.90
N LEU A 376 60.32 -118.70 4.30
CA LEU A 376 60.97 -118.01 5.44
C LEU A 376 60.42 -118.42 6.81
N LEU A 377 59.15 -118.84 6.89
CA LEU A 377 58.52 -119.29 8.14
C LEU A 377 59.23 -120.51 8.77
N LEU A 378 59.92 -121.33 7.97
CA LEU A 378 60.72 -122.47 8.46
C LEU A 378 62.06 -122.06 9.11
N GLN A 379 62.50 -120.80 8.99
CA GLN A 379 63.79 -120.33 9.54
C GLN A 379 63.62 -119.40 10.74
N LEU A 380 62.48 -118.72 10.89
CA LEU A 380 62.27 -117.69 11.92
C LEU A 380 62.32 -118.22 13.37
N HIS A 381 61.97 -119.50 13.58
CA HIS A 381 61.83 -120.08 14.93
C HIS A 381 63.16 -120.27 15.68
N GLN A 382 64.31 -120.02 15.04
CA GLN A 382 65.65 -120.23 15.62
C GLN A 382 66.37 -118.93 16.07
N VAL A 383 65.71 -117.75 15.97
CA VAL A 383 66.38 -116.43 16.15
C VAL A 383 65.69 -115.52 17.18
N GLN A 384 64.57 -115.94 17.79
CA GLN A 384 63.70 -115.04 18.57
C GLN A 384 64.13 -114.74 20.03
N GLU A 385 65.30 -115.17 20.51
CA GLU A 385 65.66 -115.04 21.94
C GLU A 385 66.47 -113.77 22.35
N GLU A 386 67.02 -112.97 21.42
CA GLU A 386 68.08 -111.99 21.79
C GLU A 386 67.75 -110.48 21.76
N LEU A 387 66.64 -110.01 21.16
CA LEU A 387 66.51 -108.58 20.76
C LEU A 387 65.36 -107.75 21.38
N GLU A 388 64.99 -107.99 22.64
CA GLU A 388 64.10 -107.07 23.39
C GLU A 388 64.83 -105.87 24.06
N HIS A 389 66.17 -105.90 24.18
CA HIS A 389 66.84 -105.09 25.20
C HIS A 389 66.80 -103.56 24.98
N TYR A 390 66.83 -103.05 23.74
CA TYR A 390 67.31 -101.68 23.50
C TYR A 390 66.27 -100.63 23.03
N PHE A 391 66.22 -99.57 23.86
CA PHE A 391 66.15 -98.17 23.42
C PHE A 391 64.78 -97.50 23.20
N LEU A 392 63.81 -97.78 24.09
CA LEU A 392 62.85 -96.77 24.51
C LEU A 392 63.56 -95.63 25.28
N LEU A 393 64.21 -94.66 24.59
CA LEU A 393 64.75 -93.47 25.27
C LEU A 393 65.03 -92.25 24.35
N TYR A 394 63.99 -91.51 23.96
CA TYR A 394 63.89 -90.07 24.29
C TYR A 394 62.45 -89.53 24.14
N GLN A 395 62.04 -88.56 24.96
CA GLN A 395 60.62 -88.25 25.18
C GLN A 395 60.36 -86.81 25.69
N LYS A 396 59.41 -86.08 25.06
CA LYS A 396 58.73 -84.84 25.56
C LYS A 396 59.65 -83.60 25.80
N SER A 397 59.17 -82.35 26.04
CA SER A 397 57.80 -81.82 26.28
C SER A 397 57.63 -80.34 25.84
N GLN A 398 56.41 -79.96 25.38
CA GLN A 398 55.48 -78.87 25.84
C GLN A 398 56.03 -77.45 26.20
N ARG A 399 55.31 -76.30 26.19
CA ARG A 399 53.97 -75.74 25.80
C ARG A 399 53.95 -74.25 26.28
N HIS A 400 52.90 -73.48 25.87
CA HIS A 400 52.32 -72.23 26.48
C HIS A 400 52.85 -70.85 26.00
N GLN A 401 52.09 -69.71 26.02
CA GLN A 401 50.64 -69.43 25.81
C GLN A 401 50.31 -67.91 25.66
N GLU A 402 49.13 -67.57 25.06
CA GLU A 402 48.26 -66.36 25.19
C GLU A 402 48.60 -64.91 24.67
N GLU A 403 47.56 -64.36 24.00
CA GLU A 403 47.03 -63.01 23.63
C GLU A 403 47.70 -61.63 23.93
N GLN A 404 47.57 -60.67 22.98
CA GLN A 404 46.80 -59.39 23.12
C GLN A 404 46.74 -58.53 21.81
N ALA A 405 46.04 -57.37 21.80
CA ALA A 405 45.68 -56.56 20.61
C ALA A 405 45.71 -55.02 20.79
N ALA A 406 45.72 -54.23 19.68
CA ALA A 406 45.56 -52.75 19.58
C ALA A 406 45.35 -52.35 18.08
N SER A 407 44.26 -51.68 17.64
CA SER A 407 43.96 -50.22 17.52
C SER A 407 44.83 -49.45 16.47
N VAL A 408 44.48 -48.33 15.80
CA VAL A 408 43.56 -47.14 15.96
C VAL A 408 43.13 -46.71 14.51
N GLN A 409 41.88 -46.47 14.07
CA GLN A 409 40.83 -45.44 14.35
C GLN A 409 41.07 -44.02 13.74
N GLN A 410 40.04 -43.40 13.11
CA GLN A 410 39.93 -41.93 12.98
C GLN A 410 38.49 -41.42 12.67
N ASP A 411 38.21 -40.18 13.08
CA ASP A 411 37.20 -39.21 12.59
C ASP A 411 35.69 -39.58 12.49
N GLY A 412 35.11 -40.11 13.57
CA GLY A 412 34.00 -39.45 14.30
C GLY A 412 32.68 -39.04 13.60
N ARG A 413 32.40 -39.44 12.36
CA ARG A 413 31.10 -39.24 11.68
C ARG A 413 30.74 -40.49 10.90
N MET A 414 29.53 -41.01 11.09
CA MET A 414 29.15 -42.32 10.55
C MET A 414 27.78 -42.28 9.90
N LYS A 415 27.73 -42.52 8.58
CA LYS A 415 26.50 -42.85 7.85
C LYS A 415 26.49 -44.37 7.61
N LEU A 416 25.35 -44.99 7.85
CA LEU A 416 25.14 -46.44 7.78
C LEU A 416 23.96 -46.70 6.84
N GLN A 417 24.15 -47.52 5.82
CA GLN A 417 23.07 -47.95 4.92
C GLN A 417 22.29 -49.12 5.53
N MET A 418 21.01 -49.27 5.14
CA MET A 418 20.18 -50.36 5.65
C MET A 418 20.63 -51.76 5.18
N SER A 419 21.53 -51.85 4.19
CA SER A 419 22.24 -53.07 3.79
C SER A 419 23.47 -53.39 4.66
N GLU A 420 24.05 -52.40 5.35
CA GLU A 420 25.27 -52.52 6.17
C GLU A 420 24.98 -52.76 7.67
N LEU A 421 23.72 -52.61 8.09
CA LEU A 421 23.32 -52.60 9.50
C LEU A 421 22.98 -54.00 10.07
N ALA A 422 23.33 -54.20 11.35
CA ALA A 422 22.96 -55.37 12.13
C ALA A 422 21.50 -55.26 12.62
N LEU A 423 20.55 -55.59 11.75
CA LEU A 423 19.11 -55.61 12.05
C LEU A 423 18.75 -56.79 12.97
N ARG A 424 17.81 -56.58 13.88
CA ARG A 424 17.32 -57.62 14.81
C ARG A 424 15.94 -58.16 14.42
N GLU A 425 14.91 -57.33 14.56
CA GLU A 425 13.51 -57.77 14.51
C GLU A 425 12.64 -56.78 13.70
N ASN A 426 11.59 -57.32 13.07
CA ASN A 426 10.60 -56.60 12.26
C ASN A 426 11.19 -55.70 11.16
N TRP A 427 12.13 -56.25 10.39
CA TRP A 427 12.58 -55.68 9.11
C TRP A 427 12.37 -56.68 7.98
N TYR A 428 11.90 -56.19 6.84
CA TYR A 428 11.86 -56.97 5.62
C TYR A 428 13.25 -57.03 4.93
N GLU A 429 13.35 -57.90 3.93
CA GLU A 429 14.49 -57.94 3.00
C GLU A 429 14.62 -56.60 2.24
N VAL A 430 15.80 -56.38 1.64
CA VAL A 430 16.07 -55.15 0.88
C VAL A 430 15.11 -55.05 -0.31
N ALA A 431 14.57 -53.85 -0.53
CA ALA A 431 13.78 -53.51 -1.70
C ALA A 431 14.35 -52.25 -2.35
N GLU A 432 14.40 -52.22 -3.67
CA GLU A 432 14.80 -51.04 -4.44
C GLU A 432 13.56 -50.18 -4.76
N LEU A 433 13.67 -48.86 -4.59
CA LEU A 433 12.61 -47.91 -4.98
C LEU A 433 13.23 -46.59 -5.47
N ASP A 434 12.92 -46.23 -6.71
CA ASP A 434 13.56 -45.12 -7.46
C ASP A 434 15.10 -45.16 -7.42
N GLU A 435 15.68 -46.33 -7.72
CA GLU A 435 17.13 -46.61 -7.72
C GLU A 435 17.84 -46.50 -6.34
N GLU A 436 17.10 -46.37 -5.23
CA GLU A 436 17.65 -46.40 -3.87
C GLU A 436 17.36 -47.73 -3.15
N GLU A 437 18.39 -48.34 -2.53
CA GLU A 437 18.22 -49.46 -1.58
C GLU A 437 17.50 -48.97 -0.31
N LEU A 438 16.38 -49.60 0.04
CA LEU A 438 15.67 -49.36 1.29
C LEU A 438 15.18 -50.64 1.96
N ARG A 439 14.74 -50.52 3.21
CA ARG A 439 14.03 -51.58 3.94
C ARG A 439 12.76 -51.04 4.58
N TRP A 440 11.71 -51.84 4.50
CA TRP A 440 10.47 -51.59 5.21
C TRP A 440 10.51 -52.22 6.60
N SER A 441 10.02 -51.49 7.60
CA SER A 441 9.70 -52.05 8.91
C SER A 441 8.40 -52.86 8.86
N GLY A 442 8.35 -53.99 9.56
CA GLY A 442 7.19 -54.88 9.68
C GLY A 442 7.60 -56.35 9.78
N PRO A 443 6.66 -57.29 10.04
CA PRO A 443 5.22 -57.08 10.16
C PRO A 443 4.78 -56.47 11.51
N GLY A 444 5.61 -56.58 12.55
CA GLY A 444 5.35 -55.98 13.86
C GLY A 444 5.58 -54.46 13.88
N ALA A 445 4.94 -53.78 14.83
CA ALA A 445 4.99 -52.32 14.94
C ALA A 445 6.29 -51.75 15.56
N ARG A 446 7.13 -52.59 16.17
CA ARG A 446 8.44 -52.23 16.77
C ARG A 446 9.57 -52.88 15.97
N ALA A 447 10.37 -52.08 15.26
CA ALA A 447 11.43 -52.55 14.38
C ALA A 447 12.82 -52.11 14.87
N THR A 448 13.75 -53.06 14.98
CA THR A 448 14.93 -52.92 15.85
C THR A 448 16.27 -53.06 15.10
N ILE A 449 17.20 -52.14 15.36
CA ILE A 449 18.52 -52.02 14.71
C ILE A 449 19.60 -51.94 15.81
N MET A 450 20.69 -52.71 15.68
CA MET A 450 21.91 -52.46 16.46
C MET A 450 22.80 -51.44 15.76
N LEU A 451 23.19 -50.37 16.47
CA LEU A 451 24.10 -49.34 15.97
C LEU A 451 25.49 -49.55 16.58
N PRO A 452 26.58 -49.61 15.77
CA PRO A 452 27.95 -49.84 16.24
C PRO A 452 28.57 -48.57 16.87
N ILE A 453 27.86 -48.01 17.86
CA ILE A 453 28.25 -46.85 18.66
C ILE A 453 28.02 -47.10 20.14
N LYS A 454 28.78 -46.38 20.95
CA LYS A 454 28.58 -46.25 22.39
C LYS A 454 27.98 -44.88 22.69
N ARG A 455 27.23 -44.80 23.79
CA ARG A 455 26.64 -43.55 24.31
C ARG A 455 27.58 -42.83 25.28
N ASP A 456 28.83 -42.64 24.86
CA ASP A 456 29.89 -41.97 25.63
C ASP A 456 29.83 -40.43 25.52
N MET A 457 29.14 -39.88 24.53
CA MET A 457 28.95 -38.45 24.31
C MET A 457 27.57 -38.11 23.73
N ASP A 458 27.14 -36.84 23.85
CA ASP A 458 25.91 -36.34 23.22
C ASP A 458 26.02 -36.41 21.68
N GLN A 459 25.09 -37.14 21.04
CA GLN A 459 25.04 -37.34 19.58
C GLN A 459 23.62 -37.08 19.04
N LEU A 460 23.52 -36.75 17.75
CA LEU A 460 22.27 -36.70 16.99
C LEU A 460 22.27 -37.86 16.00
N LEU A 461 21.18 -38.63 16.01
CA LEU A 461 20.91 -39.69 15.06
C LEU A 461 19.82 -39.21 14.10
N VAL A 462 20.07 -39.30 12.80
CA VAL A 462 19.12 -38.95 11.73
C VAL A 462 18.73 -40.22 10.98
N VAL A 463 17.48 -40.62 11.07
CA VAL A 463 16.88 -41.74 10.33
C VAL A 463 16.23 -41.19 9.07
N HIS A 464 16.81 -41.44 7.90
CA HIS A 464 16.29 -40.97 6.63
C HIS A 464 15.33 -42.00 6.03
N TYR A 465 14.14 -41.55 5.64
CA TYR A 465 13.07 -42.42 5.12
C TYR A 465 12.50 -41.90 3.80
N LYS A 466 11.99 -42.81 2.97
CA LYS A 466 11.40 -42.49 1.65
C LYS A 466 9.90 -42.20 1.79
N GLN A 467 9.18 -43.06 2.51
CA GLN A 467 7.72 -43.02 2.64
C GLN A 467 7.19 -43.90 3.78
N VAL A 468 5.89 -43.75 4.05
CA VAL A 468 5.00 -44.65 4.83
C VAL A 468 3.81 -45.02 3.94
N VAL A 469 3.00 -46.02 4.32
CA VAL A 469 1.79 -46.38 3.55
C VAL A 469 0.63 -45.42 3.82
N ALA A 470 0.47 -44.97 5.06
CA ALA A 470 -0.55 -43.99 5.45
C ALA A 470 0.04 -42.87 6.34
N GLN A 471 -0.37 -41.62 6.14
CA GLN A 471 0.25 -40.45 6.81
C GLN A 471 -0.05 -40.37 8.33
N ASP A 472 -1.04 -41.08 8.83
CA ASP A 472 -1.30 -41.19 10.27
C ASP A 472 -0.28 -42.10 10.98
N GLN A 473 0.34 -43.05 10.27
CA GLN A 473 1.45 -43.85 10.79
C GLN A 473 2.59 -42.95 11.30
N LEU A 474 2.92 -41.86 10.59
CA LEU A 474 3.93 -40.87 11.00
C LEU A 474 3.55 -40.13 12.29
N LYS A 475 2.28 -39.80 12.48
CA LYS A 475 1.81 -38.96 13.59
C LYS A 475 1.85 -39.67 14.95
N GLY A 476 2.02 -41.00 14.97
CA GLY A 476 2.15 -41.80 16.18
C GLY A 476 3.51 -42.48 16.36
N ILE A 477 4.53 -42.17 15.54
CA ILE A 477 5.85 -42.76 15.72
C ILE A 477 6.45 -42.32 17.07
N HIS A 478 7.12 -43.25 17.73
CA HIS A 478 8.10 -42.93 18.74
C HIS A 478 9.36 -43.77 18.55
N ILE A 479 10.47 -43.28 19.12
CA ILE A 479 11.77 -43.92 19.05
C ILE A 479 12.17 -44.34 20.45
N GLU A 480 12.61 -45.59 20.58
CA GLU A 480 13.27 -46.11 21.76
C GLU A 480 14.78 -46.26 21.50
N VAL A 481 15.59 -46.02 22.52
CA VAL A 481 17.03 -46.28 22.52
C VAL A 481 17.36 -47.07 23.79
N ASP A 482 17.99 -48.24 23.62
CA ASP A 482 18.29 -49.21 24.67
C ASP A 482 17.05 -49.66 25.49
N GLY A 483 15.85 -49.50 24.92
CA GLY A 483 14.56 -49.79 25.54
C GLY A 483 13.86 -48.61 26.22
N GLU A 484 14.46 -47.40 26.24
CA GLU A 484 13.83 -46.19 26.78
C GLU A 484 13.36 -45.25 25.66
N GLN A 485 12.14 -44.70 25.78
CA GLN A 485 11.59 -43.76 24.79
C GLN A 485 12.33 -42.41 24.83
N VAL A 486 12.79 -41.92 23.66
CA VAL A 486 13.60 -40.70 23.53
C VAL A 486 12.94 -39.59 22.72
N SER A 487 13.34 -38.35 23.00
CA SER A 487 12.91 -37.16 22.26
C SER A 487 13.42 -37.18 20.82
N HIS A 488 12.49 -37.00 19.88
CA HIS A 488 12.74 -36.95 18.45
C HIS A 488 11.83 -35.90 17.79
N ALA A 489 12.06 -35.57 16.53
CA ALA A 489 11.06 -34.90 15.69
C ALA A 489 11.17 -35.34 14.22
N ILE A 490 10.05 -35.24 13.50
CA ILE A 490 9.86 -35.75 12.14
C ILE A 490 9.76 -34.55 11.19
N TYR A 491 10.53 -34.62 10.11
CA TYR A 491 10.51 -33.64 9.02
C TYR A 491 10.03 -34.39 7.77
N ASP A 492 8.79 -34.13 7.33
CA ASP A 492 8.24 -34.66 6.07
C ASP A 492 7.93 -33.49 5.13
N THR A 493 8.74 -33.35 4.08
CA THR A 493 8.59 -32.31 3.06
C THR A 493 8.83 -32.92 1.68
N LEU A 494 8.40 -32.22 0.62
CA LEU A 494 8.56 -32.68 -0.77
C LEU A 494 10.03 -32.92 -1.18
N SER A 495 11.00 -32.33 -0.48
CA SER A 495 12.44 -32.44 -0.80
C SER A 495 13.29 -33.12 0.28
N GLN A 496 12.79 -33.26 1.52
CA GLN A 496 13.53 -33.86 2.63
C GLN A 496 12.59 -34.62 3.58
N LYS A 497 12.96 -35.87 3.91
CA LYS A 497 12.21 -36.78 4.78
C LYS A 497 13.13 -37.50 5.75
N TYR A 498 13.06 -37.13 7.02
CA TYR A 498 13.88 -37.74 8.07
C TYR A 498 13.28 -37.57 9.48
N ILE A 499 13.68 -38.45 10.38
CA ILE A 499 13.43 -38.35 11.83
C ILE A 499 14.76 -38.09 12.51
N VAL A 500 14.88 -37.02 13.30
CA VAL A 500 16.08 -36.78 14.13
C VAL A 500 15.79 -37.12 15.57
N VAL A 501 16.74 -37.80 16.20
CA VAL A 501 16.67 -38.37 17.54
C VAL A 501 17.89 -37.88 18.32
N LYS A 502 17.68 -37.42 19.56
CA LYS A 502 18.79 -37.01 20.42
C LYS A 502 19.28 -38.19 21.28
N LEU A 503 20.52 -38.60 21.05
CA LEU A 503 21.22 -39.58 21.87
C LEU A 503 22.00 -38.86 22.98
N THR A 504 21.44 -38.83 24.20
CA THR A 504 22.15 -38.31 25.37
C THR A 504 23.19 -39.33 25.86
N ALA A 505 24.35 -38.83 26.29
CA ALA A 505 25.40 -39.65 26.92
C ALA A 505 24.90 -40.39 28.19
N MET A 506 25.48 -41.56 28.49
CA MET A 506 25.20 -42.34 29.69
C MET A 506 26.19 -42.03 30.82
N GLU A 507 25.70 -41.99 32.07
CA GLU A 507 26.54 -41.76 33.27
C GLU A 507 27.45 -42.95 33.65
N LYS A 508 27.38 -44.06 32.91
CA LYS A 508 28.24 -45.24 33.07
C LYS A 508 28.72 -45.70 31.70
N GLU A 509 29.99 -46.08 31.61
CA GLU A 509 30.61 -46.55 30.36
C GLU A 509 29.87 -47.79 29.81
N SER A 510 29.28 -47.66 28.62
CA SER A 510 28.69 -48.82 27.94
C SER A 510 29.78 -49.71 27.33
N THR A 511 29.69 -51.00 27.61
CA THR A 511 30.52 -52.03 26.98
C THR A 511 29.88 -52.65 25.73
N SER A 512 28.63 -52.29 25.40
CA SER A 512 27.86 -52.82 24.26
C SER A 512 27.44 -51.75 23.27
N ASP A 513 27.20 -52.20 22.04
CA ASP A 513 26.55 -51.43 20.97
C ASP A 513 25.14 -50.97 21.39
N THR A 514 24.68 -49.86 20.80
CA THR A 514 23.41 -49.20 21.14
C THR A 514 22.24 -49.85 20.39
N GLU A 515 21.15 -50.21 21.07
CA GLU A 515 19.93 -50.68 20.40
C GLU A 515 19.02 -49.48 20.06
N LEU A 516 18.57 -49.39 18.81
CA LEU A 516 17.54 -48.46 18.35
C LEU A 516 16.28 -49.24 17.98
N ALA A 517 15.12 -48.85 18.49
CA ALA A 517 13.84 -49.34 17.99
C ALA A 517 12.94 -48.20 17.50
N ILE A 518 12.40 -48.37 16.29
CA ILE A 518 11.39 -47.48 15.70
C ILE A 518 10.03 -48.12 15.99
N VAL A 519 9.17 -47.41 16.72
CA VAL A 519 7.85 -47.89 17.13
C VAL A 519 6.77 -47.08 16.42
N LEU A 520 6.03 -47.74 15.54
CA LEU A 520 4.88 -47.18 14.82
C LEU A 520 3.58 -47.41 15.60
N PRO A 521 2.53 -46.61 15.38
CA PRO A 521 1.23 -46.85 16.01
C PRO A 521 0.56 -48.13 15.48
N HIS A 522 0.78 -48.46 14.20
CA HIS A 522 0.37 -49.70 13.56
C HIS A 522 1.06 -49.87 12.18
N THR A 523 1.05 -51.09 11.64
CA THR A 523 1.44 -51.40 10.26
C THR A 523 0.20 -51.50 9.36
N VAL A 524 0.32 -51.08 8.11
CA VAL A 524 -0.77 -50.99 7.13
C VAL A 524 -0.39 -51.77 5.88
N LYS A 525 -1.32 -52.53 5.30
CA LYS A 525 -1.09 -53.17 4.00
C LYS A 525 -1.38 -52.16 2.88
N PRO A 526 -0.51 -52.02 1.87
CA PRO A 526 -0.80 -51.19 0.70
C PRO A 526 -2.11 -51.58 -0.02
N SER A 527 -2.45 -52.88 -0.04
CA SER A 527 -3.72 -53.43 -0.54
C SER A 527 -4.98 -52.93 0.18
N ASP A 528 -4.90 -52.60 1.48
CA ASP A 528 -6.03 -52.08 2.28
C ASP A 528 -6.32 -50.59 1.98
N VAL A 529 -5.34 -49.86 1.42
CA VAL A 529 -5.42 -48.42 1.13
C VAL A 529 -5.60 -48.13 -0.37
N VAL A 530 -4.95 -48.92 -1.22
CA VAL A 530 -4.99 -48.78 -2.69
C VAL A 530 -5.39 -50.13 -3.30
N SER A 531 -6.62 -50.21 -3.80
CA SER A 531 -7.25 -51.44 -4.29
C SER A 531 -6.59 -52.10 -5.52
N GLU A 532 -5.59 -51.45 -6.12
CA GLU A 532 -4.80 -51.96 -7.24
C GLU A 532 -3.36 -52.34 -6.84
N SER A 533 -3.00 -52.22 -5.55
CA SER A 533 -1.66 -52.55 -5.06
C SER A 533 -1.39 -54.07 -5.10
N PRO A 534 -0.26 -54.53 -5.68
CA PRO A 534 0.15 -55.93 -5.64
C PRO A 534 0.83 -56.34 -4.33
N ASP A 535 1.15 -55.38 -3.43
CA ASP A 535 1.78 -55.68 -2.13
C ASP A 535 0.73 -55.76 -1.02
N ASP A 536 0.64 -56.95 -0.41
CA ASP A 536 -0.28 -57.30 0.68
C ASP A 536 0.45 -57.46 2.04
N ARG A 537 1.73 -57.08 2.12
CA ARG A 537 2.49 -57.11 3.38
C ARG A 537 2.05 -55.97 4.32
N PRO A 538 1.94 -56.19 5.63
CA PRO A 538 1.73 -55.09 6.59
C PRO A 538 3.03 -54.29 6.79
N LEU A 539 3.10 -53.10 6.20
CA LEU A 539 4.28 -52.24 6.19
C LEU A 539 4.15 -51.06 7.16
N GLY A 540 5.29 -50.61 7.69
CA GLY A 540 5.39 -49.36 8.46
C GLY A 540 6.04 -48.24 7.66
N ILE A 541 7.34 -48.02 7.89
CA ILE A 541 8.15 -46.96 7.30
C ILE A 541 9.29 -47.54 6.46
N ALA A 542 9.57 -46.91 5.32
CA ALA A 542 10.62 -47.28 4.38
C ALA A 542 11.90 -46.48 4.68
N VAL A 543 12.85 -47.08 5.41
CA VAL A 543 14.12 -46.44 5.81
C VAL A 543 15.22 -46.82 4.81
N TYR A 544 16.07 -45.87 4.42
CA TYR A 544 17.17 -46.13 3.48
C TYR A 544 18.57 -45.92 4.11
N SER A 545 18.74 -44.95 5.01
CA SER A 545 20.00 -44.78 5.75
C SER A 545 19.84 -44.10 7.10
N LEU A 546 20.79 -44.36 8.00
CA LEU A 546 20.92 -43.68 9.29
C LEU A 546 22.23 -42.89 9.31
N SER A 547 22.25 -41.73 9.96
CA SER A 547 23.43 -40.86 10.09
C SER A 547 23.65 -40.44 11.54
N ILE A 548 24.85 -40.66 12.06
CA ILE A 548 25.25 -40.34 13.43
C ILE A 548 26.21 -39.15 13.41
N LEU A 549 25.86 -38.11 14.16
CA LEU A 549 26.53 -36.81 14.17
C LEU A 549 26.87 -36.40 15.62
N PRO A 550 28.10 -35.95 15.92
CA PRO A 550 28.42 -35.42 17.25
C PRO A 550 27.71 -34.07 17.50
N VAL A 551 27.18 -33.85 18.71
CA VAL A 551 26.52 -32.58 19.07
C VAL A 551 27.55 -31.46 19.21
N MET A 552 27.56 -30.55 18.23
CA MET A 552 28.28 -29.28 18.35
C MET A 552 27.65 -28.39 19.44
N PRO A 553 28.43 -27.61 20.22
CA PRO A 553 27.91 -26.81 21.34
C PRO A 553 26.77 -25.84 21.00
N SER A 554 26.70 -25.37 19.75
CA SER A 554 25.69 -24.45 19.23
C SER A 554 24.29 -25.08 19.03
N LEU A 555 24.18 -26.42 18.95
CA LEU A 555 22.91 -27.12 18.70
C LEU A 555 22.03 -27.33 19.95
N ARG A 556 22.34 -26.67 21.08
CA ARG A 556 21.62 -26.84 22.35
C ARG A 556 20.31 -26.05 22.49
N ILE A 557 19.99 -25.13 21.58
CA ILE A 557 19.02 -24.05 21.86
C ILE A 557 17.67 -24.19 21.12
N ASN A 558 17.63 -24.45 19.81
CA ASN A 558 16.38 -24.43 19.03
C ASN A 558 16.05 -25.78 18.37
N TRP A 559 14.95 -26.40 18.79
CA TRP A 559 14.41 -27.64 18.23
C TRP A 559 12.92 -27.82 18.61
N PRO A 560 11.97 -28.03 17.68
CA PRO A 560 11.97 -27.80 16.23
C PRO A 560 10.87 -26.80 15.75
N ASP A 561 11.04 -26.13 14.61
CA ASP A 561 9.92 -25.50 13.85
C ASP A 561 10.28 -25.28 12.36
N THR A 562 9.31 -24.96 11.49
CA THR A 562 9.45 -24.93 10.02
C THR A 562 8.66 -23.82 9.31
N SER A 563 9.27 -23.12 8.35
CA SER A 563 8.56 -22.31 7.32
C SER A 563 9.50 -21.76 6.23
N TYR A 564 8.95 -21.46 5.04
CA TYR A 564 9.65 -20.95 3.85
C TYR A 564 9.11 -19.55 3.43
N ARG A 565 9.82 -18.79 2.59
CA ARG A 565 9.41 -17.43 2.14
C ARG A 565 9.48 -17.20 0.62
N ARG A 566 8.52 -16.42 0.10
CA ARG A 566 8.57 -15.72 -1.20
C ARG A 566 9.27 -14.35 -1.04
N LEU A 567 9.72 -13.73 -2.13
CA LEU A 567 10.41 -12.43 -2.14
C LEU A 567 9.57 -11.31 -2.77
N ARG A 568 9.34 -10.21 -2.03
CA ARG A 568 8.98 -8.89 -2.59
C ARG A 568 10.24 -8.06 -2.80
N LEU A 569 10.24 -7.16 -3.79
CA LEU A 569 11.42 -6.37 -4.18
C LEU A 569 11.14 -4.86 -4.26
N LYS A 570 11.35 -4.16 -3.14
CA LYS A 570 11.35 -2.69 -3.11
C LYS A 570 12.67 -2.12 -3.64
N ARG A 571 12.73 -1.75 -4.92
CA ARG A 571 13.82 -0.92 -5.48
C ARG A 571 13.27 0.22 -6.35
N ARG A 572 13.69 1.45 -6.03
CA ARG A 572 13.36 2.67 -6.79
C ARG A 572 13.98 2.63 -8.19
N ILE A 573 13.17 2.94 -9.21
CA ILE A 573 13.64 3.23 -10.56
C ILE A 573 13.64 4.75 -10.74
N ASN A 574 14.81 5.37 -10.78
CA ASN A 574 14.93 6.80 -11.04
C ASN A 574 14.81 7.06 -12.56
N ARG A 575 13.86 7.90 -12.99
CA ARG A 575 13.92 8.54 -14.30
C ARG A 575 14.79 9.79 -14.24
N ILE A 576 15.82 9.81 -15.09
CA ILE A 576 16.42 11.05 -15.59
C ILE A 576 15.43 11.65 -16.62
N GLY A 577 15.50 12.96 -16.87
CA GLY A 577 14.47 13.73 -17.57
C GLY A 577 14.16 13.31 -19.02
N GLU A 578 12.95 13.66 -19.45
CA GLU A 578 12.40 13.62 -20.81
C GLU A 578 12.57 12.31 -21.63
N GLY A 579 11.49 11.52 -21.69
CA GLY A 579 11.29 10.50 -22.72
C GLY A 579 11.57 9.05 -22.29
N VAL A 580 10.49 8.32 -22.00
CA VAL A 580 10.41 6.83 -22.08
C VAL A 580 11.61 6.06 -21.47
N ALA A 581 11.66 5.94 -20.14
CA ALA A 581 12.36 4.78 -19.58
C ALA A 581 11.58 3.51 -19.94
N SER A 582 12.26 2.58 -20.61
CA SER A 582 11.81 1.20 -20.80
C SER A 582 11.79 0.49 -19.44
N PHE A 583 10.59 0.14 -18.97
CA PHE A 583 10.40 -0.97 -18.05
C PHE A 583 10.16 -2.23 -18.90
N PRO A 584 10.89 -3.34 -18.72
CA PRO A 584 10.65 -4.55 -19.51
C PRO A 584 9.37 -5.24 -19.03
N LEU A 585 8.31 -5.12 -19.84
CA LEU A 585 7.01 -5.76 -19.65
C LEU A 585 7.12 -7.29 -19.42
N ALA A 586 8.20 -7.90 -19.91
CA ALA A 586 8.60 -9.30 -19.70
C ALA A 586 8.85 -9.73 -18.24
N TYR A 587 8.75 -8.83 -17.25
CA TYR A 587 8.92 -9.16 -15.83
C TYR A 587 7.74 -8.72 -14.93
N PHE A 588 6.67 -8.13 -15.46
CA PHE A 588 5.52 -7.73 -14.63
C PHE A 588 4.55 -8.91 -14.48
N ASP A 589 4.16 -9.22 -13.23
CA ASP A 589 3.06 -10.14 -12.94
C ASP A 589 1.78 -9.33 -12.65
N GLY A 590 1.03 -9.01 -13.70
CA GLY A 590 -0.25 -8.32 -13.57
C GLY A 590 -1.32 -9.12 -12.83
N LYS A 591 -1.22 -10.45 -12.73
CA LYS A 591 -2.19 -11.25 -11.96
C LYS A 591 -1.96 -11.11 -10.47
N ALA A 592 -0.71 -11.27 -10.04
CA ALA A 592 -0.34 -11.04 -8.65
C ALA A 592 -0.61 -9.59 -8.22
N TYR A 593 -0.43 -8.62 -9.13
CA TYR A 593 -0.80 -7.22 -8.86
C TYR A 593 -2.30 -7.04 -8.60
N LEU A 594 -3.18 -7.61 -9.43
CA LEU A 594 -4.63 -7.50 -9.25
C LEU A 594 -5.17 -8.32 -8.07
N GLN A 595 -4.48 -9.40 -7.67
CA GLN A 595 -4.79 -10.14 -6.44
C GLN A 595 -4.38 -9.38 -5.17
N GLU A 596 -3.30 -8.59 -5.21
CA GLU A 596 -2.83 -7.75 -4.10
C GLU A 596 -3.64 -6.44 -3.99
N TYR A 597 -4.17 -5.92 -5.11
CA TYR A 597 -4.90 -4.64 -5.20
C TYR A 597 -6.30 -4.81 -5.83
N PRO A 598 -7.32 -5.24 -5.04
CA PRO A 598 -8.68 -5.51 -5.54
C PRO A 598 -9.44 -4.29 -6.08
N ASP A 599 -9.07 -3.09 -5.61
CA ASP A 599 -9.54 -1.80 -6.11
C ASP A 599 -9.09 -1.57 -7.57
N VAL A 600 -7.85 -1.94 -7.89
CA VAL A 600 -7.33 -1.91 -9.27
C VAL A 600 -7.98 -3.02 -10.11
N ALA A 601 -8.25 -4.19 -9.53
CA ALA A 601 -8.99 -5.27 -10.20
C ALA A 601 -10.39 -4.81 -10.62
N GLU A 602 -11.11 -4.13 -9.73
CA GLU A 602 -12.41 -3.54 -10.06
C GLU A 602 -12.30 -2.44 -11.13
N ALA A 603 -11.30 -1.55 -11.04
CA ALA A 603 -11.08 -0.49 -12.02
C ALA A 603 -10.75 -1.00 -13.44
N VAL A 604 -10.04 -2.13 -13.56
CA VAL A 604 -9.78 -2.80 -14.84
C VAL A 604 -11.01 -3.55 -15.34
N ASN A 605 -11.77 -4.23 -14.47
CA ASN A 605 -13.01 -4.92 -14.84
C ASN A 605 -14.11 -3.93 -15.32
N GLN A 606 -14.20 -2.76 -14.70
CA GLN A 606 -15.06 -1.66 -15.15
C GLN A 606 -14.56 -0.98 -16.45
N GLY A 607 -13.35 -1.30 -16.94
CA GLY A 607 -12.75 -0.69 -18.13
C GLY A 607 -12.25 0.75 -17.93
N THR A 608 -12.20 1.22 -16.68
CA THR A 608 -11.74 2.57 -16.32
C THR A 608 -10.22 2.70 -16.45
N VAL A 609 -9.47 1.60 -16.26
CA VAL A 609 -8.02 1.52 -16.51
C VAL A 609 -7.74 0.33 -17.45
N PRO A 610 -6.90 0.47 -18.50
CA PRO A 610 -6.74 -0.57 -19.52
C PRO A 610 -6.16 -1.91 -19.03
N SER A 611 -5.22 -1.87 -18.08
CA SER A 611 -4.61 -3.05 -17.46
C SER A 611 -3.90 -2.70 -16.14
N ALA A 612 -3.57 -3.72 -15.34
CA ALA A 612 -2.83 -3.57 -14.09
C ALA A 612 -1.48 -2.87 -14.30
N PHE A 613 -0.80 -3.15 -15.42
CA PHE A 613 0.46 -2.51 -15.78
C PHE A 613 0.27 -1.00 -16.03
N VAL A 614 -0.79 -0.59 -16.73
CA VAL A 614 -1.09 0.84 -16.95
C VAL A 614 -1.41 1.54 -15.61
N HIS A 615 -2.21 0.92 -14.74
CA HIS A 615 -2.44 1.45 -13.39
C HIS A 615 -1.13 1.67 -12.64
N TYR A 616 -0.25 0.66 -12.64
CA TYR A 616 1.02 0.73 -11.92
C TYR A 616 1.95 1.83 -12.48
N VAL A 617 2.02 2.00 -13.81
CA VAL A 617 2.90 3.01 -14.44
C VAL A 617 2.38 4.44 -14.26
N GLU A 618 1.06 4.64 -14.29
CA GLU A 618 0.46 5.99 -14.22
C GLU A 618 0.20 6.48 -12.79
N HIS A 619 -0.21 5.58 -11.88
CA HIS A 619 -0.65 5.93 -10.53
C HIS A 619 0.12 5.13 -9.46
N GLY A 620 0.03 3.79 -9.50
CA GLY A 620 0.53 2.90 -8.45
C GLY A 620 2.03 3.06 -8.09
N PHE A 621 2.88 3.46 -9.03
CA PHE A 621 4.28 3.79 -8.79
C PHE A 621 4.47 5.04 -7.90
N TYR A 622 3.63 6.06 -8.07
CA TYR A 622 3.64 7.29 -7.26
C TYR A 622 2.99 7.06 -5.90
N ASP A 623 1.90 6.30 -5.88
CA ASP A 623 1.15 5.94 -4.67
C ASP A 623 1.87 4.86 -3.82
N GLY A 624 2.97 4.30 -4.33
CA GLY A 624 3.90 3.46 -3.57
C GLY A 624 3.52 1.97 -3.50
N HIS A 625 2.71 1.48 -4.44
CA HIS A 625 2.33 0.07 -4.56
C HIS A 625 3.57 -0.81 -4.88
N ASP A 626 3.62 -2.00 -4.29
CA ASP A 626 4.64 -3.01 -4.60
C ASP A 626 4.22 -3.76 -5.87
N PHE A 627 5.04 -3.72 -6.92
CA PHE A 627 4.84 -4.63 -8.06
C PHE A 627 5.48 -6.00 -7.80
N MET A 628 4.87 -7.05 -8.34
CA MET A 628 5.44 -8.39 -8.29
C MET A 628 6.21 -8.69 -9.58
N LEU A 629 7.38 -9.32 -9.42
CA LEU A 629 8.16 -9.83 -10.54
C LEU A 629 7.63 -11.21 -10.91
N ALA A 630 7.23 -11.38 -12.17
CA ALA A 630 6.93 -12.71 -12.71
C ALA A 630 8.22 -13.55 -12.73
N ASP A 631 8.13 -14.82 -12.31
CA ASP A 631 9.14 -15.80 -12.72
C ASP A 631 9.07 -15.98 -14.24
N THR A 632 10.21 -16.32 -14.82
CA THR A 632 10.65 -16.30 -16.23
C THR A 632 9.76 -17.00 -17.27
N GLN A 633 8.58 -17.49 -16.92
CA GLN A 633 7.67 -18.25 -17.80
C GLN A 633 6.26 -17.67 -17.96
N LEU A 634 5.76 -16.76 -17.12
CA LEU A 634 4.42 -16.13 -17.27
C LEU A 634 4.35 -14.63 -16.89
N PRO A 635 4.99 -13.72 -17.64
CA PRO A 635 4.68 -12.29 -17.56
C PRO A 635 3.29 -11.98 -18.16
N SER A 636 2.58 -10.99 -17.60
CA SER A 636 1.22 -10.61 -17.96
C SER A 636 0.95 -9.13 -17.64
N GLU A 637 0.22 -8.42 -18.49
CA GLU A 637 -0.17 -7.01 -18.22
C GLU A 637 -1.28 -6.88 -17.15
N GLY A 638 -1.98 -7.96 -16.83
CA GLY A 638 -3.19 -7.93 -16.00
C GLY A 638 -4.35 -7.23 -16.71
N ASP A 639 -4.81 -7.78 -17.83
CA ASP A 639 -5.99 -7.31 -18.56
C ASP A 639 -7.29 -7.99 -18.06
N ALA A 640 -8.43 -7.62 -18.66
CA ALA A 640 -9.72 -8.23 -18.32
C ALA A 640 -9.79 -9.75 -18.62
N ASN A 641 -9.00 -10.27 -19.56
CA ASN A 641 -8.93 -11.71 -19.84
C ASN A 641 -8.16 -12.46 -18.73
N ASP A 642 -7.14 -11.84 -18.17
CA ASP A 642 -6.39 -12.40 -17.05
C ASP A 642 -7.12 -12.26 -15.71
N LEU A 643 -7.98 -11.25 -15.52
CA LEU A 643 -8.98 -11.20 -14.44
C LEU A 643 -9.97 -12.38 -14.54
N ALA A 644 -10.59 -12.58 -15.71
CA ALA A 644 -11.52 -13.67 -15.94
C ALA A 644 -10.89 -15.08 -15.78
N ARG A 645 -9.55 -15.17 -15.77
CA ARG A 645 -8.79 -16.40 -15.44
C ARG A 645 -8.48 -16.54 -13.95
N ILE A 646 -8.40 -15.45 -13.19
CA ILE A 646 -8.28 -15.49 -11.72
C ILE A 646 -9.62 -15.93 -11.12
N GLU A 647 -10.74 -15.41 -11.63
CA GLU A 647 -12.10 -15.77 -11.16
C GLU A 647 -12.53 -17.22 -11.50
N GLN A 648 -11.67 -17.99 -12.17
CA GLN A 648 -11.90 -19.39 -12.56
C GLN A 648 -10.95 -20.39 -11.84
N GLN A 649 -10.19 -19.94 -10.85
CA GLN A 649 -9.25 -20.75 -10.04
C GLN A 649 -9.64 -20.82 -8.57
#